data_AF-A0A2S8RVD3-F1
#
_entry.id   AF-A0A2S8RVD3-F1
#
_cell.length_a   1.000
_cell.length_b   1.000
_cell.length_c   1.000
_cell.angle_alpha   90.00
_cell.angle_beta   90.00
_cell.angle_gamma   90.00
#
_symmetry.space_group_name_H-M   'P 1'
#
loop_
_entity.id
_entity.type
_entity.pdbx_description
1 polymer ?
#
loop_
_entity_poly.entity_id
_entity_poly.type
_entity_poly.pdbx_seq_one_letter_code
_entity_poly.pdbx_strand_id
1 'polypeptide(L)'
;MNQAGLWIRRLPIAFFAIFGGTALILCNPGYFWDDWVWIFQNPAQMIRVGKELGIWWGGYATNFINSLPSPSLAMRAVTLVTWVVSAAAFAYVLRRKKKLLAPEAFTLFLIYCATHVALIRFLTSVAFYNVYIAAFWVGAAIFVANTRRSKAIIFSIPFFFFSFYLNSLLLLYALLFAFLFVEDLRAQGSFGPLPKMPSIATAIPVLRETIRRSLPSVLAFARRNALLIALPIIFLVTKRLTTTRSPLYDSYNDISQHEVLSAMVTSFTLIVPVLHDFFSYAVSHTPAPLIAGGVVIAFVLLQLLPRTQERATLRFTGMQALLGLVLFAAATYPYIVVGKVPDLTSFYESRHIMPAIAGLDLMIIAIINGIDLLFSRWRPWRRFGRDLLVAYVLGSSVGAAFNTGTELWRDWFRQIAIMDFVRAHQSELKDVRTFVFDDKSSDTRIGDRTIWNYEYTGSLITVYGTRDRFGVSLDEYTGWPVRVPLLINPYLRQRFNLPDLDFRKPHAIITVRSGLVPYKTPFVLSIVDKYLRGEEWHSDADRFTTIDMAYEQIEAEDRVAEMYAMAAQLARYKLDHGVYPAAFPAAANGTPYHQLQGAKVTPGAVHGDIPGLFPDYMVRPAAMAPNPAVGAPEYLYISDGQDYKLVFANPPDLSYAKQSHPALIDKQRAGYGVWTYGARNW
;
A
#
# COMPACT_ATOMS: atom_id res chain seq x y z
N MET A 1 7.24 -44.23 18.20
CA MET A 1 7.31 -43.88 16.76
C MET A 1 8.65 -43.19 16.52
N ASN A 2 9.46 -43.62 15.55
CA ASN A 2 10.74 -42.95 15.23
C ASN A 2 10.45 -41.50 14.79
N GLN A 3 11.27 -40.53 15.20
CA GLN A 3 11.11 -39.11 14.85
C GLN A 3 11.03 -38.89 13.33
N ALA A 4 11.79 -39.68 12.56
CA ALA A 4 11.73 -39.66 11.09
C ALA A 4 10.32 -39.95 10.54
N GLY A 5 9.63 -40.95 11.08
CA GLY A 5 8.26 -41.28 10.66
C GLY A 5 7.24 -40.20 11.01
N LEU A 6 7.47 -39.42 12.06
CA LEU A 6 6.62 -38.27 12.40
C LEU A 6 6.82 -37.12 11.41
N TRP A 7 8.07 -36.86 10.99
CA TRP A 7 8.38 -35.84 10.00
C TRP A 7 7.79 -36.17 8.63
N ILE A 8 7.96 -37.40 8.15
CA ILE A 8 7.41 -37.86 6.86
C ILE A 8 5.90 -37.62 6.79
N ARG A 9 5.16 -37.82 7.90
CA ARG A 9 3.70 -37.57 7.94
C ARG A 9 3.33 -36.09 8.02
N ARG A 10 4.19 -35.24 8.55
CA ARG A 10 3.95 -33.79 8.71
C ARG A 10 4.32 -32.97 7.49
N LEU A 11 5.31 -33.43 6.71
CA LEU A 11 5.80 -32.70 5.54
C LEU A 11 4.69 -32.38 4.53
N PRO A 12 3.82 -33.32 4.10
CA PRO A 12 2.81 -33.03 3.09
C PRO A 12 1.87 -31.86 3.45
N ILE A 13 1.31 -31.85 4.67
CA ILE A 13 0.45 -30.75 5.12
C ILE A 13 1.23 -29.44 5.32
N ALA A 14 2.50 -29.51 5.73
CA ALA A 14 3.35 -28.34 5.83
C ALA A 14 3.66 -27.73 4.45
N PHE A 15 4.00 -28.55 3.46
CA PHE A 15 4.18 -28.11 2.07
C PHE A 15 2.89 -27.51 1.51
N PHE A 16 1.74 -28.14 1.76
CA PHE A 16 0.44 -27.61 1.36
C PHE A 16 0.16 -26.24 1.99
N ALA A 17 0.38 -26.08 3.29
CA ALA A 17 0.17 -24.80 3.98
C ALA A 17 1.16 -23.71 3.52
N ILE A 18 2.41 -24.07 3.24
CA ILE A 18 3.44 -23.11 2.80
C ILE A 18 3.21 -22.68 1.35
N PHE A 19 3.04 -23.65 0.44
CA PHE A 19 3.08 -23.41 -1.00
C PHE A 19 1.73 -23.42 -1.69
N GLY A 20 0.72 -24.10 -1.13
CA GLY A 20 -0.56 -24.33 -1.81
C GLY A 20 -1.22 -23.03 -2.29
N GLY A 21 -1.18 -21.98 -1.46
CA GLY A 21 -1.72 -20.67 -1.80
C GLY A 21 -0.68 -19.65 -2.28
N THR A 22 0.62 -19.88 -2.04
CA THR A 22 1.66 -18.87 -2.28
C THR A 22 2.48 -19.13 -3.53
N ALA A 23 2.54 -20.36 -4.06
CA ALA A 23 3.42 -20.72 -5.17
C ALA A 23 3.24 -19.80 -6.39
N LEU A 24 1.99 -19.53 -6.77
CA LEU A 24 1.67 -18.61 -7.88
C LEU A 24 2.16 -17.19 -7.61
N ILE A 25 2.01 -16.70 -6.38
CA ILE A 25 2.51 -15.38 -6.00
C ILE A 25 4.04 -15.38 -6.05
N LEU A 26 4.70 -16.43 -5.57
CA LEU A 26 6.16 -16.50 -5.52
C LEU A 26 6.81 -16.54 -6.90
N CYS A 27 6.18 -17.20 -7.88
CA CYS A 27 6.74 -17.34 -9.22
C CYS A 27 6.38 -16.22 -10.20
N ASN A 28 5.49 -15.30 -9.82
CA ASN A 28 5.17 -14.15 -10.64
C ASN A 28 6.37 -13.17 -10.66
N PRO A 29 6.88 -12.76 -11.83
CA PRO A 29 8.05 -11.88 -11.91
C PRO A 29 7.71 -10.40 -11.90
N GLY A 30 6.42 -10.04 -11.88
CA GLY A 30 5.93 -8.67 -11.98
C GLY A 30 6.36 -7.77 -10.84
N TYR A 31 6.33 -6.47 -11.09
CA TYR A 31 6.49 -5.44 -10.07
C TYR A 31 5.16 -4.71 -9.94
N PHE A 32 4.75 -4.45 -8.71
CA PHE A 32 3.44 -3.86 -8.45
C PHE A 32 3.53 -2.80 -7.35
N TRP A 33 2.68 -1.77 -7.43
CA TRP A 33 2.68 -0.64 -6.50
C TRP A 33 4.11 -0.09 -6.31
N ASP A 34 4.51 0.16 -5.07
CA ASP A 34 5.76 0.82 -4.71
C ASP A 34 7.04 0.07 -5.10
N ASP A 35 6.94 -1.16 -5.63
CA ASP A 35 8.11 -1.92 -6.12
C ASP A 35 8.93 -1.09 -7.11
N TRP A 36 8.26 -0.35 -8.01
CA TRP A 36 8.89 0.46 -9.05
C TRP A 36 9.72 1.63 -8.51
N VAL A 37 9.43 2.11 -7.30
CA VAL A 37 10.17 3.20 -6.64
C VAL A 37 11.57 2.76 -6.19
N TRP A 38 11.78 1.45 -6.08
CA TRP A 38 13.04 0.83 -5.67
C TRP A 38 13.88 0.35 -6.86
N ILE A 39 13.37 0.45 -8.08
CA ILE A 39 13.99 -0.06 -9.30
C ILE A 39 14.34 1.13 -10.21
N PHE A 40 15.34 0.97 -11.07
CA PHE A 40 15.87 1.99 -11.99
C PHE A 40 16.49 3.22 -11.32
N GLN A 41 16.60 3.22 -10.00
CA GLN A 41 17.41 4.19 -9.26
C GLN A 41 18.88 3.81 -9.37
N ASN A 42 19.77 4.81 -9.31
CA ASN A 42 21.18 4.51 -9.17
C ASN A 42 21.49 4.10 -7.70
N PRO A 43 22.62 3.42 -7.42
CA PRO A 43 22.93 2.94 -6.07
C PRO A 43 22.95 4.05 -5.01
N ALA A 44 23.45 5.24 -5.36
CA ALA A 44 23.51 6.38 -4.45
C ALA A 44 22.11 6.87 -4.04
N GLN A 45 21.16 6.90 -4.99
CA GLN A 45 19.78 7.25 -4.72
C GLN A 45 19.09 6.17 -3.87
N MET A 46 19.29 4.87 -4.15
CA MET A 46 18.73 3.81 -3.29
C MET A 46 19.22 3.92 -1.85
N ILE A 47 20.51 4.18 -1.63
CA ILE A 47 21.08 4.38 -0.30
C ILE A 47 20.48 5.60 0.38
N ARG A 48 20.34 6.72 -0.35
CA ARG A 48 19.69 7.93 0.16
C ARG A 48 18.24 7.64 0.60
N VAL A 49 17.48 6.95 -0.23
CA VAL A 49 16.10 6.54 0.06
C VAL A 49 16.01 5.68 1.31
N GLY A 50 16.93 4.72 1.46
CA GLY A 50 17.03 3.93 2.69
C GLY A 50 17.26 4.81 3.93
N LYS A 51 18.18 5.77 3.85
CA LYS A 51 18.43 6.73 4.95
C LYS A 51 17.21 7.61 5.23
N GLU A 52 16.51 8.08 4.21
CA GLU A 52 15.31 8.90 4.35
C GLU A 52 14.15 8.17 5.02
N LEU A 53 13.96 6.89 4.71
CA LEU A 53 12.98 6.01 5.37
C LEU A 53 13.43 5.59 6.78
N GLY A 54 14.64 5.97 7.19
CA GLY A 54 15.25 5.55 8.45
C GLY A 54 15.61 4.08 8.51
N ILE A 55 15.86 3.46 7.35
CA ILE A 55 16.36 2.09 7.15
C ILE A 55 17.67 2.20 6.35
N TRP A 56 18.71 2.75 6.97
CA TRP A 56 19.97 3.12 6.29
C TRP A 56 20.64 1.98 5.52
N TRP A 57 20.46 0.73 5.98
CA TRP A 57 21.00 -0.46 5.33
C TRP A 57 20.10 -0.96 4.19
N GLY A 58 18.81 -0.59 4.20
CA GLY A 58 17.81 -1.06 3.25
C GLY A 58 18.20 -0.75 1.80
N GLY A 59 18.72 0.46 1.54
CA GLY A 59 19.20 0.84 0.22
C GLY A 59 20.35 -0.02 -0.31
N TYR A 60 21.26 -0.47 0.57
CA TYR A 60 22.34 -1.39 0.18
C TYR A 60 21.81 -2.79 -0.12
N ALA A 61 20.89 -3.28 0.71
CA ALA A 61 20.25 -4.58 0.50
C ALA A 61 19.45 -4.59 -0.81
N THR A 62 18.63 -3.57 -1.06
CA THR A 62 17.88 -3.42 -2.31
C THR A 62 18.82 -3.35 -3.51
N ASN A 63 19.94 -2.62 -3.43
CA ASN A 63 20.92 -2.56 -4.51
C ASN A 63 21.56 -3.93 -4.82
N PHE A 64 21.89 -4.71 -3.79
CA PHE A 64 22.38 -6.08 -3.96
C PHE A 64 21.32 -7.00 -4.59
N ILE A 65 20.06 -6.84 -4.20
CA ILE A 65 18.97 -7.67 -4.75
C ILE A 65 18.68 -7.29 -6.21
N ASN A 66 18.73 -6.00 -6.53
CA ASN A 66 18.54 -5.49 -7.88
C ASN A 66 19.66 -5.88 -8.85
N SER A 67 20.82 -6.35 -8.36
CA SER A 67 21.88 -6.91 -9.22
C SER A 67 21.70 -8.39 -9.56
N LEU A 68 20.70 -9.06 -8.97
CA LEU A 68 20.37 -10.45 -9.30
C LEU A 68 19.61 -10.53 -10.64
N PRO A 69 19.66 -11.68 -11.35
CA PRO A 69 18.96 -11.83 -12.63
C PRO A 69 17.44 -11.62 -12.57
N SER A 70 16.83 -11.90 -11.40
CA SER A 70 15.41 -11.68 -11.16
C SER A 70 15.18 -11.12 -9.73
N PRO A 71 15.26 -9.79 -9.56
CA PRO A 71 15.15 -9.15 -8.25
C PRO A 71 13.80 -9.40 -7.56
N SER A 72 12.68 -9.35 -8.31
CA SER A 72 11.34 -9.64 -7.78
C SER A 72 11.24 -11.05 -7.20
N LEU A 73 11.69 -12.06 -7.94
CA LEU A 73 11.67 -13.46 -7.49
C LEU A 73 12.60 -13.68 -6.29
N ALA A 74 13.78 -13.04 -6.27
CA ALA A 74 14.69 -13.11 -5.13
C ALA A 74 14.04 -12.54 -3.85
N MET A 75 13.34 -11.40 -3.95
CA MET A 75 12.62 -10.80 -2.81
C MET A 75 11.46 -11.67 -2.32
N ARG A 76 10.70 -12.26 -3.25
CA ARG A 76 9.63 -13.21 -2.93
C ARG A 76 10.16 -14.44 -2.20
N ALA A 77 11.31 -14.97 -2.63
CA ALA A 77 11.97 -16.08 -1.94
C ALA A 77 12.44 -15.70 -0.52
N VAL A 78 13.07 -14.53 -0.35
CA VAL A 78 13.46 -14.02 0.98
C VAL A 78 12.23 -13.86 1.89
N THR A 79 11.15 -13.34 1.32
CA THR A 79 9.87 -13.16 2.02
C THR A 79 9.29 -14.49 2.47
N LEU A 80 9.25 -15.49 1.59
CA LEU A 80 8.77 -16.83 1.95
C LEU A 80 9.59 -17.43 3.09
N VAL A 81 10.92 -17.41 2.97
CA VAL A 81 11.81 -17.98 3.98
C VAL A 81 11.60 -17.29 5.33
N THR A 82 11.57 -15.96 5.34
CA THR A 82 11.35 -15.19 6.57
C THR A 82 9.95 -15.38 7.14
N TRP A 83 8.92 -15.55 6.30
CA TRP A 83 7.56 -15.89 6.71
C TRP A 83 7.49 -17.25 7.41
N VAL A 84 8.06 -18.29 6.80
CA VAL A 84 8.11 -19.65 7.36
C VAL A 84 8.96 -19.68 8.65
N VAL A 85 10.08 -18.97 8.68
CA VAL A 85 10.92 -18.84 9.88
C VAL A 85 10.16 -18.13 11.01
N SER A 86 9.40 -17.08 10.71
CA SER A 86 8.55 -16.38 11.67
C SER A 86 7.52 -17.33 12.29
N ALA A 87 6.80 -18.08 11.45
CA ALA A 87 5.82 -19.07 11.88
C ALA A 87 6.44 -20.11 12.82
N ALA A 88 7.59 -20.68 12.42
CA ALA A 88 8.27 -21.72 13.18
C ALA A 88 8.82 -21.19 14.51
N ALA A 89 9.44 -20.01 14.50
CA ALA A 89 10.00 -19.37 15.68
C ALA A 89 8.91 -18.97 16.68
N PHE A 90 7.81 -18.39 16.21
CA PHE A 90 6.66 -18.04 17.05
C PHE A 90 6.03 -19.27 17.71
N ALA A 91 5.72 -20.30 16.92
CA ALA A 91 5.19 -21.56 17.43
C ALA A 91 6.16 -22.22 18.45
N TYR A 92 7.46 -22.15 18.18
CA TYR A 92 8.49 -22.62 19.10
C TYR A 92 8.48 -21.86 20.43
N VAL A 93 8.41 -20.53 20.40
CA VAL A 93 8.37 -19.69 21.61
C VAL A 93 7.20 -20.07 22.50
N LEU A 94 6.00 -20.17 21.94
CA LEU A 94 4.79 -20.52 22.70
C LEU A 94 4.84 -21.95 23.24
N ARG A 95 5.33 -22.91 22.45
CA ARG A 95 5.54 -24.29 22.91
C ARG A 95 6.55 -24.35 24.05
N ARG A 96 7.69 -23.67 23.92
CA ARG A 96 8.76 -23.67 24.92
C ARG A 96 8.30 -23.07 26.24
N LYS A 97 7.46 -22.03 26.18
CA LYS A 97 6.81 -21.40 27.35
C LYS A 97 5.54 -22.13 27.83
N LYS A 98 5.27 -23.33 27.31
CA LYS A 98 4.10 -24.17 27.68
C LYS A 98 2.77 -23.42 27.53
N LYS A 99 2.67 -22.52 26.56
CA LYS A 99 1.44 -21.80 26.19
C LYS A 99 0.66 -22.51 25.10
N LEU A 100 1.32 -23.45 24.41
CA LEU A 100 0.71 -24.39 23.46
C LEU A 100 1.26 -25.80 23.69
N LEU A 101 0.42 -26.80 23.46
CA LEU A 101 0.83 -28.19 23.30
C LEU A 101 1.58 -28.38 21.98
N ALA A 102 2.35 -29.47 21.87
CA ALA A 102 3.12 -29.72 20.64
C ALA A 102 2.26 -29.83 19.36
N PRO A 103 1.09 -30.49 19.36
CA PRO A 103 0.20 -30.53 18.19
C PRO A 103 -0.40 -29.15 17.85
N GLU A 104 -0.71 -28.35 18.86
CA GLU A 104 -1.26 -27.00 18.67
C GLU A 104 -0.19 -26.05 18.11
N ALA A 105 1.05 -26.13 18.60
CA ALA A 105 2.16 -25.36 18.03
C ALA A 105 2.39 -25.70 16.55
N PHE A 106 2.27 -26.97 16.17
CA PHE A 106 2.32 -27.36 14.76
C PHE A 106 1.10 -26.83 13.98
N THR A 107 -0.11 -26.87 14.57
CA THR A 107 -1.31 -26.30 13.94
C THR A 107 -1.18 -24.79 13.74
N LEU A 108 -0.66 -24.06 14.74
CA LEU A 108 -0.38 -22.63 14.65
C LEU A 108 0.62 -22.34 13.53
N PHE A 109 1.69 -23.13 13.42
CA PHE A 109 2.64 -23.02 12.31
C PHE A 109 1.95 -23.18 10.95
N LEU A 110 1.08 -24.19 10.79
CA LEU A 110 0.34 -24.40 9.54
C LEU A 110 -0.59 -23.22 9.22
N ILE A 111 -1.36 -22.74 10.21
CA ILE A 111 -2.28 -21.61 10.02
C ILE A 111 -1.48 -20.38 9.62
N TYR A 112 -0.43 -20.02 10.35
CA TYR A 112 0.42 -18.86 10.04
C TYR A 112 1.00 -18.94 8.63
N CYS A 113 1.52 -20.10 8.21
CA CYS A 113 2.03 -20.26 6.85
C CYS A 113 0.94 -20.07 5.78
N ALA A 114 -0.26 -20.61 6.02
CA ALA A 114 -1.39 -20.56 5.09
C ALA A 114 -2.16 -19.23 5.10
N THR A 115 -2.01 -18.40 6.14
CA THR A 115 -2.75 -17.16 6.35
C THR A 115 -2.75 -16.28 5.09
N HIS A 116 -3.95 -16.02 4.55
CA HIS A 116 -4.15 -15.36 3.26
C HIS A 116 -4.35 -13.84 3.37
N VAL A 117 -4.34 -13.29 4.58
CA VAL A 117 -4.39 -11.83 4.75
C VAL A 117 -3.04 -11.20 4.48
N ALA A 118 -3.03 -9.99 3.95
CA ALA A 118 -1.82 -9.26 3.58
C ALA A 118 -0.93 -10.02 2.58
N LEU A 119 -1.48 -10.51 1.47
CA LEU A 119 -0.70 -11.15 0.40
C LEU A 119 0.27 -10.18 -0.29
N ILE A 120 0.02 -8.87 -0.18
CA ILE A 120 0.98 -7.80 -0.45
C ILE A 120 2.34 -8.03 0.21
N ARG A 121 2.42 -8.84 1.29
CA ARG A 121 3.66 -9.20 1.97
C ARG A 121 4.74 -9.75 1.04
N PHE A 122 4.35 -10.44 -0.03
CA PHE A 122 5.29 -11.04 -0.99
C PHE A 122 5.83 -10.05 -2.03
N LEU A 123 5.34 -8.80 -2.05
CA LEU A 123 5.88 -7.77 -2.92
C LEU A 123 7.20 -7.21 -2.40
N THR A 124 8.02 -6.70 -3.31
CA THR A 124 9.37 -6.21 -3.00
C THR A 124 9.35 -5.07 -1.99
N SER A 125 8.41 -4.14 -2.13
CA SER A 125 8.21 -2.98 -1.25
C SER A 125 7.86 -3.35 0.20
N VAL A 126 7.22 -4.51 0.42
CA VAL A 126 6.77 -4.98 1.73
C VAL A 126 7.64 -6.11 2.28
N ALA A 127 8.45 -6.77 1.44
CA ALA A 127 9.29 -7.91 1.82
C ALA A 127 10.11 -7.70 3.11
N PHE A 128 10.69 -6.50 3.31
CA PHE A 128 11.46 -6.19 4.51
C PHE A 128 10.64 -6.27 5.82
N TYR A 129 9.32 -6.08 5.77
CA TYR A 129 8.44 -6.27 6.93
C TYR A 129 8.55 -7.70 7.45
N ASN A 130 8.59 -8.69 6.56
CA ASN A 130 8.76 -10.10 6.93
C ASN A 130 10.14 -10.36 7.54
N VAL A 131 11.19 -9.71 7.05
CA VAL A 131 12.54 -9.79 7.63
C VAL A 131 12.52 -9.28 9.07
N TYR A 132 11.88 -8.14 9.34
CA TYR A 132 11.78 -7.58 10.69
C TYR A 132 10.97 -8.46 11.64
N ILE A 133 9.83 -8.98 11.18
CA ILE A 133 8.96 -9.88 11.96
C ILE A 133 9.69 -11.20 12.26
N ALA A 134 10.40 -11.76 11.27
CA ALA A 134 11.22 -12.95 11.46
C ALA A 134 12.34 -12.70 12.46
N ALA A 135 13.04 -11.57 12.35
CA ALA A 135 14.07 -11.19 13.29
C ALA A 135 13.49 -11.10 14.72
N PHE A 136 12.31 -10.49 14.92
CA PHE A 136 11.67 -10.45 16.24
C PHE A 136 11.43 -11.85 16.82
N TRP A 137 10.77 -12.73 16.07
CA TRP A 137 10.43 -14.06 16.56
C TRP A 137 11.65 -14.97 16.73
N VAL A 138 12.66 -14.86 15.87
CA VAL A 138 13.95 -15.56 16.01
C VAL A 138 14.69 -15.07 17.26
N GLY A 139 14.74 -13.76 17.50
CA GLY A 139 15.30 -13.19 18.72
C GLY A 139 14.61 -13.73 19.97
N ALA A 140 13.27 -13.76 19.97
CA ALA A 140 12.48 -14.35 21.04
C ALA A 140 12.75 -15.87 21.20
N ALA A 141 12.83 -16.62 20.10
CA ALA A 141 13.09 -18.05 20.10
C ALA A 141 14.48 -18.38 20.69
N ILE A 142 15.53 -17.67 20.25
CA ILE A 142 16.89 -17.78 20.79
C ILE A 142 16.89 -17.47 22.28
N PHE A 143 16.19 -16.41 22.69
CA PHE A 143 16.12 -16.00 24.08
C PHE A 143 15.49 -17.10 24.97
N VAL A 144 14.39 -17.73 24.54
CA VAL A 144 13.71 -18.76 25.34
C VAL A 144 14.32 -20.17 25.22
N ALA A 145 15.10 -20.44 24.17
CA ALA A 145 15.78 -21.71 23.96
C ALA A 145 16.95 -21.91 24.94
N ASN A 146 17.70 -20.84 25.20
CA ASN A 146 18.95 -20.88 25.97
C ASN A 146 18.69 -20.90 27.48
N THR A 147 19.25 -21.89 28.18
CA THR A 147 19.20 -21.97 29.65
C THR A 147 20.15 -20.98 30.32
N ARG A 148 21.28 -20.67 29.66
CA ARG A 148 22.25 -19.67 30.12
C ARG A 148 21.82 -18.27 29.65
N ARG A 149 21.35 -17.45 30.60
CA ARG A 149 20.79 -16.11 30.32
C ARG A 149 21.75 -15.19 29.57
N SER A 150 23.05 -15.19 29.88
CA SER A 150 24.03 -14.36 29.18
C SER A 150 24.13 -14.69 27.69
N LYS A 151 24.20 -15.98 27.33
CA LYS A 151 24.19 -16.44 25.94
C LYS A 151 22.87 -16.10 25.25
N ALA A 152 21.75 -16.31 25.93
CA ALA A 152 20.42 -15.96 25.44
C ALA A 152 20.33 -14.49 25.02
N ILE A 153 20.84 -13.59 25.86
CA ILE A 153 20.87 -12.15 25.61
C ILE A 153 21.78 -11.82 24.42
N ILE A 154 23.05 -12.26 24.45
CA ILE A 154 24.04 -11.91 23.41
C ILE A 154 23.57 -12.34 22.02
N PHE A 155 23.01 -13.55 21.88
CA PHE A 155 22.58 -14.05 20.59
C PHE A 155 21.22 -13.51 20.12
N SER A 156 20.36 -13.00 21.01
CA SER A 156 19.06 -12.42 20.62
C SER A 156 19.13 -10.94 20.26
N ILE A 157 20.11 -10.20 20.80
CA ILE A 157 20.26 -8.75 20.59
C ILE A 157 20.28 -8.34 19.11
N PRO A 158 21.08 -8.96 18.21
CA PRO A 158 21.11 -8.54 16.81
C PRO A 158 19.74 -8.65 16.15
N PHE A 159 19.02 -9.73 16.44
CA PHE A 159 17.69 -9.99 15.89
C PHE A 159 16.64 -9.00 16.41
N PHE A 160 16.64 -8.70 17.72
CA PHE A 160 15.76 -7.67 18.25
C PHE A 160 16.11 -6.28 17.70
N PHE A 161 17.39 -5.94 17.58
CA PHE A 161 17.82 -4.67 17.00
C PHE A 161 17.30 -4.49 15.58
N PHE A 162 17.46 -5.49 14.71
CA PHE A 162 16.94 -5.44 13.34
C PHE A 162 15.41 -5.41 13.29
N SER A 163 14.72 -6.04 14.24
CA SER A 163 13.25 -6.00 14.28
C SER A 163 12.68 -4.60 14.52
N PHE A 164 13.40 -3.71 15.21
CA PHE A 164 12.88 -2.39 15.60
C PHE A 164 12.72 -1.40 14.45
N TYR A 165 13.23 -1.70 13.26
CA TYR A 165 12.92 -0.93 12.05
C TYR A 165 11.42 -0.96 11.70
N LEU A 166 10.69 -1.97 12.19
CA LEU A 166 9.24 -1.98 12.23
C LEU A 166 8.77 -1.52 13.62
N ASN A 167 8.34 -0.25 13.73
CA ASN A 167 8.05 0.38 15.03
C ASN A 167 7.04 -0.40 15.90
N SER A 168 6.08 -1.13 15.31
CA SER A 168 5.14 -1.99 16.05
C SER A 168 5.81 -3.09 16.85
N LEU A 169 6.97 -3.58 16.40
CA LEU A 169 7.73 -4.60 17.10
C LEU A 169 8.42 -4.06 18.37
N LEU A 170 8.59 -2.74 18.52
CA LEU A 170 9.05 -2.15 19.80
C LEU A 170 8.02 -2.36 20.92
N LEU A 171 6.72 -2.24 20.61
CA LEU A 171 5.67 -2.45 21.60
C LEU A 171 5.53 -3.93 21.94
N LEU A 172 5.61 -4.82 20.94
CA LEU A 172 5.69 -6.26 21.17
C LEU A 172 6.93 -6.67 21.97
N TYR A 173 8.07 -6.00 21.75
CA TYR A 173 9.28 -6.19 22.54
C TYR A 173 9.09 -5.76 23.99
N ALA A 174 8.47 -4.60 24.22
CA ALA A 174 8.14 -4.15 25.57
C ALA A 174 7.20 -5.14 26.29
N LEU A 175 6.20 -5.69 25.58
CA LEU A 175 5.31 -6.72 26.10
C LEU A 175 6.06 -8.02 26.43
N LEU A 176 6.93 -8.49 25.54
CA LEU A 176 7.79 -9.65 25.80
C LEU A 176 8.64 -9.42 27.05
N PHE A 177 9.22 -8.22 27.19
CA PHE A 177 10.05 -7.87 28.34
C PHE A 177 9.24 -7.78 29.64
N ALA A 178 8.03 -7.21 29.60
CA ALA A 178 7.11 -7.18 30.73
C ALA A 178 6.70 -8.60 31.16
N PHE A 179 6.45 -9.49 30.20
CA PHE A 179 6.17 -10.90 30.48
C PHE A 179 7.36 -11.59 31.18
N LEU A 180 8.58 -11.36 30.70
CA LEU A 180 9.81 -11.89 31.32
C LEU A 180 10.02 -11.35 32.74
N PHE A 181 9.71 -10.07 32.96
CA PHE A 181 9.78 -9.45 34.27
C PHE A 181 8.82 -10.11 35.25
N VAL A 182 7.56 -10.33 34.84
CA VAL A 182 6.56 -11.02 35.66
C VAL A 182 6.96 -12.48 35.96
N GLU A 183 7.53 -13.20 34.99
CA GLU A 183 8.04 -14.56 35.23
C GLU A 183 9.20 -14.57 36.24
N ASP A 184 10.14 -13.62 36.14
CA ASP A 184 11.29 -13.52 37.04
C ASP A 184 10.85 -13.20 38.47
N LEU A 185 9.90 -12.26 38.64
CA LEU A 185 9.32 -11.95 39.95
C LEU A 185 8.57 -13.14 40.58
N ARG A 186 7.84 -13.92 39.78
CA ARG A 186 7.17 -15.14 40.26
C ARG A 186 8.17 -16.21 40.68
N ALA A 187 9.25 -16.40 39.91
CA ALA A 187 10.30 -17.35 40.24
C ALA A 187 11.03 -16.99 41.55
N GLN A 188 11.14 -15.70 41.86
CA GLN A 188 11.74 -15.20 43.10
C GLN A 188 10.76 -15.22 44.30
N GLY A 189 9.51 -15.67 44.11
CA GLY A 189 8.48 -15.65 45.16
C GLY A 189 8.07 -14.23 45.59
N SER A 190 8.44 -13.20 44.82
CA SER A 190 8.17 -11.80 45.17
C SER A 190 6.71 -11.39 44.92
N PHE A 191 5.96 -12.18 44.16
CA PHE A 191 4.51 -12.00 43.99
C PHE A 191 3.74 -12.81 45.03
N GLY A 192 3.33 -12.15 46.11
CA GLY A 192 2.24 -12.63 46.95
C GLY A 192 0.89 -12.60 46.22
N PRO A 193 -0.18 -13.19 46.78
CA PRO A 193 -1.53 -13.01 46.25
C PRO A 193 -1.86 -11.52 46.15
N LEU A 194 -2.52 -11.12 45.05
CA LEU A 194 -2.98 -9.75 44.85
C LEU A 194 -3.78 -9.32 46.10
N PRO A 195 -3.41 -8.21 46.77
CA PRO A 195 -4.21 -7.71 47.88
C PRO A 195 -5.62 -7.40 47.36
N LYS A 196 -6.65 -7.73 48.15
CA LYS A 196 -8.04 -7.30 47.85
C LYS A 196 -8.02 -5.79 47.61
N MET A 197 -8.63 -5.34 46.50
CA MET A 197 -8.63 -3.94 46.05
C MET A 197 -8.87 -2.99 47.25
N PRO A 198 -7.87 -2.22 47.69
CA PRO A 198 -8.03 -1.29 48.79
C PRO A 198 -8.92 -0.11 48.36
N SER A 199 -9.49 0.61 49.31
CA SER A 199 -10.04 1.95 49.04
C SER A 199 -8.94 2.87 48.47
N ILE A 200 -9.29 3.89 47.68
CA ILE A 200 -8.29 4.82 47.08
C ILE A 200 -7.33 5.39 48.14
N ALA A 201 -7.82 5.67 49.35
CA ALA A 201 -7.03 6.18 50.47
C ALA A 201 -5.99 5.16 51.00
N THR A 202 -6.28 3.85 50.92
CA THR A 202 -5.35 2.77 51.31
C THR A 202 -4.51 2.25 50.13
N ALA A 203 -4.89 2.58 48.90
CA ALA A 203 -4.20 2.15 47.69
C ALA A 203 -2.80 2.76 47.56
N ILE A 204 -2.63 4.06 47.88
CA ILE A 204 -1.33 4.75 47.77
C ILE A 204 -0.26 4.14 48.69
N PRO A 205 -0.48 3.98 50.01
CA PRO A 205 0.52 3.37 50.88
C PRO A 205 0.78 1.90 50.55
N VAL A 206 -0.25 1.12 50.17
CA VAL A 206 -0.07 -0.27 49.70
C VAL A 206 0.76 -0.32 48.42
N LEU A 207 0.52 0.59 47.47
CA LEU A 207 1.29 0.70 46.24
C LEU A 207 2.74 1.07 46.53
N ARG A 208 2.99 2.07 47.39
CA ARG A 208 4.35 2.48 47.79
C ARG A 208 5.11 1.33 48.46
N GLU A 209 4.46 0.62 49.38
CA GLU A 209 5.08 -0.54 50.06
C GLU A 209 5.33 -1.70 49.08
N THR A 210 4.40 -1.95 48.17
CA THR A 210 4.56 -2.97 47.11
C THR A 210 5.72 -2.61 46.18
N ILE A 211 5.83 -1.34 45.78
CA ILE A 211 6.96 -0.83 44.98
C ILE A 211 8.27 -0.99 45.76
N ARG A 212 8.32 -0.58 47.04
CA ARG A 212 9.52 -0.68 47.88
C ARG A 212 9.99 -2.12 48.04
N ARG A 213 9.06 -3.06 48.28
CA ARG A 213 9.35 -4.50 48.36
C ARG A 213 9.79 -5.09 47.02
N SER A 214 9.24 -4.59 45.91
CA SER A 214 9.57 -5.07 44.57
C SER A 214 10.86 -4.44 44.02
N LEU A 215 11.29 -3.29 44.55
CA LEU A 215 12.40 -2.50 44.02
C LEU A 215 13.73 -3.29 43.95
N PRO A 216 14.14 -4.08 44.96
CA PRO A 216 15.35 -4.90 44.85
C PRO A 216 15.27 -5.90 43.70
N SER A 217 14.11 -6.57 43.53
CA SER A 217 13.88 -7.52 42.45
C SER A 217 13.83 -6.84 41.09
N VAL A 218 13.22 -5.65 41.01
CA VAL A 218 13.23 -4.77 39.81
C VAL A 218 14.66 -4.39 39.43
N LEU A 219 15.46 -3.92 40.38
CA LEU A 219 16.85 -3.52 40.14
C LEU A 219 17.73 -4.73 39.77
N ALA A 220 17.53 -5.87 40.43
CA ALA A 220 18.22 -7.11 40.09
C ALA A 220 17.88 -7.58 38.68
N PHE A 221 16.60 -7.54 38.30
CA PHE A 221 16.15 -7.82 36.95
C PHE A 221 16.74 -6.82 35.95
N ALA A 222 16.68 -5.52 36.25
CA ALA A 222 17.22 -4.48 35.37
C ALA A 222 18.72 -4.66 35.12
N ARG A 223 19.51 -4.93 36.18
CA ARG A 223 20.95 -5.20 36.06
C ARG A 223 21.23 -6.45 35.20
N ARG A 224 20.48 -7.54 35.42
CA ARG A 224 20.63 -8.79 34.65
C ARG A 224 20.25 -8.66 33.17
N ASN A 225 19.43 -7.67 32.82
CA ASN A 225 18.94 -7.45 31.46
C ASN A 225 19.28 -6.04 30.94
N ALA A 226 20.34 -5.41 31.46
CA ALA A 226 20.68 -4.03 31.14
C ALA A 226 20.82 -3.80 29.63
N LEU A 227 21.42 -4.75 28.91
CA LEU A 227 21.55 -4.70 27.45
C LEU A 227 20.19 -4.71 26.73
N LEU A 228 19.23 -5.53 27.18
CA LEU A 228 17.90 -5.59 26.59
C LEU A 228 17.09 -4.30 26.86
N ILE A 229 17.27 -3.69 28.04
CA ILE A 229 16.65 -2.40 28.38
C ILE A 229 17.27 -1.26 27.56
N ALA A 230 18.59 -1.28 27.38
CA ALA A 230 19.29 -0.28 26.59
C ALA A 230 19.02 -0.40 25.08
N LEU A 231 18.63 -1.58 24.58
CA LEU A 231 18.54 -1.86 23.16
C LEU A 231 17.62 -0.91 22.37
N PRO A 232 16.38 -0.60 22.81
CA PRO A 232 15.54 0.39 22.12
C PRO A 232 16.20 1.78 22.06
N ILE A 233 16.91 2.20 23.10
CA ILE A 233 17.62 3.49 23.14
C ILE A 233 18.78 3.47 22.12
N ILE A 234 19.58 2.41 22.12
CA ILE A 234 20.67 2.22 21.15
C ILE A 234 20.14 2.24 19.72
N PHE A 235 19.01 1.58 19.47
CA PHE A 235 18.33 1.61 18.19
C PHE A 235 17.88 3.03 17.81
N LEU A 236 17.22 3.75 18.72
CA LEU A 236 16.77 5.13 18.46
C LEU A 236 17.94 6.07 18.16
N VAL A 237 19.05 5.96 18.90
CA VAL A 237 20.27 6.72 18.62
C VAL A 237 20.84 6.36 17.26
N THR A 238 20.95 5.07 16.95
CA THR A 238 21.47 4.61 15.64
C THR A 238 20.59 5.08 14.49
N LYS A 239 19.26 4.93 14.62
CA LYS A 239 18.28 5.42 13.65
C LYS A 239 18.45 6.92 13.45
N ARG A 240 18.47 7.70 14.53
CA ARG A 240 18.67 9.16 14.46
C ARG A 240 19.99 9.58 13.78
N LEU A 241 21.08 8.85 14.03
CA LEU A 241 22.39 9.15 13.42
C LEU A 241 22.49 8.75 11.94
N THR A 242 21.65 7.82 11.49
CA THR A 242 21.72 7.26 10.14
C THR A 242 20.57 7.72 9.23
N THR A 243 19.48 8.25 9.81
CA THR A 243 18.35 8.83 9.09
C THR A 243 18.71 10.21 8.52
N THR A 244 18.25 10.49 7.31
CA THR A 244 18.29 11.83 6.71
C THR A 244 16.86 12.35 6.62
N ARG A 245 16.65 13.67 6.80
CA ARG A 245 15.33 14.28 6.63
C ARG A 245 14.85 14.12 5.19
N SER A 246 13.56 13.85 5.02
CA SER A 246 12.95 13.67 3.70
C SER A 246 11.68 14.51 3.60
N PRO A 247 11.57 15.43 2.64
CA PRO A 247 10.35 16.20 2.46
C PRO A 247 9.13 15.34 2.12
N LEU A 248 9.32 14.08 1.73
CA LEU A 248 8.26 13.11 1.46
C LEU A 248 7.78 12.36 2.70
N TYR A 249 8.68 12.06 3.63
CA TYR A 249 8.41 11.11 4.71
C TYR A 249 8.44 11.73 6.10
N ASP A 250 8.85 13.00 6.24
CA ASP A 250 9.00 13.68 7.53
C ASP A 250 7.70 13.68 8.35
N SER A 251 6.53 13.82 7.71
CA SER A 251 5.21 13.77 8.36
C SER A 251 4.45 12.45 8.19
N TYR A 252 5.01 11.48 7.45
CA TYR A 252 4.26 10.28 7.02
C TYR A 252 3.84 9.38 8.19
N ASN A 253 4.51 9.46 9.33
CA ASN A 253 4.20 8.69 10.55
C ASN A 253 4.01 9.61 11.76
N ASP A 254 3.51 10.82 11.54
CA ASP A 254 3.21 11.74 12.63
C ASP A 254 2.14 11.14 13.56
N ILE A 255 2.38 11.26 14.86
CA ILE A 255 1.47 10.76 15.89
C ILE A 255 0.29 11.72 15.99
N SER A 256 -0.90 11.20 15.74
CA SER A 256 -2.14 11.91 16.00
C SER A 256 -2.39 11.97 17.50
N GLN A 257 -2.12 13.12 18.13
CA GLN A 257 -2.21 13.26 19.59
C GLN A 257 -3.60 12.94 20.15
N HIS A 258 -4.66 13.24 19.38
CA HIS A 258 -6.04 12.95 19.78
C HIS A 258 -6.39 11.45 19.67
N GLU A 259 -5.62 10.68 18.90
CA GLU A 259 -5.84 9.25 18.73
C GLU A 259 -5.11 8.39 19.77
N VAL A 260 -4.12 8.90 20.51
CA VAL A 260 -3.26 8.08 21.38
C VAL A 260 -4.06 7.20 22.38
N LEU A 261 -5.09 7.78 23.00
CA LEU A 261 -5.92 7.07 23.98
C LEU A 261 -7.02 6.22 23.31
N SER A 262 -7.70 6.76 22.30
CA SER A 262 -8.74 6.03 21.57
C SER A 262 -8.15 4.82 20.84
N ALA A 263 -6.95 4.96 20.26
CA ALA A 263 -6.20 3.90 19.61
C ALA A 263 -5.94 2.70 20.53
N MET A 264 -5.79 2.91 21.84
CA MET A 264 -5.66 1.81 22.80
C MET A 264 -6.93 0.96 22.81
N VAL A 265 -8.10 1.59 22.94
CA VAL A 265 -9.40 0.90 22.93
C VAL A 265 -9.63 0.26 21.55
N THR A 266 -9.42 1.02 20.48
CA THR A 266 -9.58 0.54 19.10
C THR A 266 -8.71 -0.68 18.82
N SER A 267 -7.47 -0.72 19.32
CA SER A 267 -6.57 -1.88 19.14
C SER A 267 -7.14 -3.18 19.71
N PHE A 268 -7.89 -3.11 20.82
CA PHE A 268 -8.54 -4.28 21.41
C PHE A 268 -9.86 -4.65 20.71
N THR A 269 -10.60 -3.68 20.18
CA THR A 269 -11.89 -3.94 19.51
C THR A 269 -11.73 -4.33 18.04
N LEU A 270 -10.66 -3.89 17.39
CA LEU A 270 -10.36 -4.13 15.97
C LEU A 270 -10.21 -5.62 15.61
N ILE A 271 -9.88 -6.49 16.58
CA ILE A 271 -9.75 -7.92 16.32
C ILE A 271 -11.05 -8.55 15.78
N VAL A 272 -12.22 -8.03 16.19
CA VAL A 272 -13.53 -8.57 15.79
C VAL A 272 -13.81 -8.33 14.30
N PRO A 273 -13.78 -7.08 13.79
CA PRO A 273 -13.94 -6.86 12.35
C PRO A 273 -12.81 -7.53 11.55
N VAL A 274 -11.57 -7.56 12.05
CA VAL A 274 -10.48 -8.26 11.35
C VAL A 274 -10.72 -9.77 11.25
N LEU A 275 -11.23 -10.42 12.30
CA LEU A 275 -11.61 -11.84 12.25
C LEU A 275 -12.78 -12.07 11.29
N HIS A 276 -13.78 -11.19 11.31
CA HIS A 276 -14.88 -11.23 10.35
C HIS A 276 -14.35 -11.14 8.92
N ASP A 277 -13.50 -10.16 8.63
CA ASP A 277 -12.95 -9.91 7.30
C ASP A 277 -12.02 -11.03 6.84
N PHE A 278 -11.25 -11.63 7.75
CA PHE A 278 -10.45 -12.82 7.45
C PHE A 278 -11.32 -13.96 6.87
N PHE A 279 -12.48 -14.23 7.45
CA PHE A 279 -13.36 -15.30 6.95
C PHE A 279 -14.22 -14.84 5.79
N SER A 280 -14.73 -13.61 5.83
CA SER A 280 -15.63 -13.07 4.82
C SER A 280 -14.90 -12.91 3.50
N TYR A 281 -13.65 -12.41 3.49
CA TYR A 281 -12.82 -12.27 2.29
C TYR A 281 -12.64 -13.61 1.58
N ALA A 282 -12.25 -14.65 2.33
CA ALA A 282 -12.09 -15.98 1.77
C ALA A 282 -13.40 -16.50 1.14
N VAL A 283 -14.55 -16.28 1.77
CA VAL A 283 -15.84 -16.77 1.26
C VAL A 283 -16.39 -15.93 0.09
N SER A 284 -16.21 -14.61 0.11
CA SER A 284 -16.80 -13.70 -0.88
C SER A 284 -15.97 -13.56 -2.15
N HIS A 285 -14.64 -13.69 -2.05
CA HIS A 285 -13.73 -13.47 -3.18
C HIS A 285 -13.13 -14.77 -3.74
N THR A 286 -13.36 -15.92 -3.10
CA THR A 286 -12.82 -17.20 -3.58
C THR A 286 -13.93 -18.08 -4.15
N PRO A 287 -13.77 -18.61 -5.38
CA PRO A 287 -14.68 -19.62 -5.92
C PRO A 287 -14.86 -20.80 -4.95
N ALA A 288 -16.11 -21.16 -4.65
CA ALA A 288 -16.44 -22.26 -3.73
C ALA A 288 -15.72 -23.58 -4.03
N PRO A 289 -15.48 -24.00 -5.30
CA PRO A 289 -14.70 -25.20 -5.60
C PRO A 289 -13.26 -25.16 -5.09
N LEU A 290 -12.60 -24.00 -5.09
CA LEU A 290 -11.23 -23.85 -4.57
C LEU A 290 -11.20 -24.01 -3.05
N ILE A 291 -12.16 -23.40 -2.35
CA ILE A 291 -12.31 -23.59 -0.90
C ILE A 291 -12.56 -25.07 -0.60
N ALA A 292 -13.58 -25.68 -1.22
CA ALA A 292 -13.95 -27.07 -0.99
C ALA A 292 -12.78 -28.03 -1.27
N GLY A 293 -12.10 -27.86 -2.41
CA GLY A 293 -10.92 -28.65 -2.77
C GLY A 293 -9.79 -28.49 -1.75
N GLY A 294 -9.47 -27.26 -1.35
CA GLY A 294 -8.46 -26.97 -0.34
C GLY A 294 -8.79 -27.59 1.02
N VAL A 295 -10.06 -27.53 1.44
CA VAL A 295 -10.53 -28.15 2.70
C VAL A 295 -10.44 -29.66 2.65
N VAL A 296 -10.85 -30.30 1.55
CA VAL A 296 -10.75 -31.76 1.40
C VAL A 296 -9.30 -32.22 1.44
N ILE A 297 -8.39 -31.55 0.72
CA ILE A 297 -6.96 -31.86 0.73
C ILE A 297 -6.39 -31.69 2.13
N ALA A 298 -6.62 -30.54 2.78
CA ALA A 298 -6.15 -30.28 4.13
C ALA A 298 -6.67 -31.32 5.13
N PHE A 299 -7.96 -31.68 5.05
CA PHE A 299 -8.58 -32.67 5.91
C PHE A 299 -7.94 -34.04 5.75
N VAL A 300 -7.80 -34.54 4.52
CA VAL A 300 -7.16 -35.83 4.22
C VAL A 300 -5.72 -35.86 4.74
N LEU A 301 -4.94 -34.80 4.51
CA LEU A 301 -3.56 -34.70 4.98
C LEU A 301 -3.47 -34.64 6.52
N LEU A 302 -4.41 -33.96 7.19
CA LEU A 302 -4.49 -33.95 8.66
C LEU A 302 -4.82 -35.34 9.23
N GLN A 303 -5.61 -36.16 8.53
CA GLN A 303 -5.90 -37.54 8.94
C GLN A 303 -4.67 -38.46 8.96
N LEU A 304 -3.59 -38.09 8.26
CA LEU A 304 -2.33 -38.83 8.28
C LEU A 304 -1.50 -38.57 9.56
N LEU A 305 -1.83 -37.53 10.31
CA LEU A 305 -1.11 -37.16 11.54
C LEU A 305 -1.48 -38.10 12.70
N PRO A 306 -0.54 -38.38 13.63
CA PRO A 306 -0.87 -39.13 14.83
C PRO A 306 -1.90 -38.38 15.67
N ARG A 307 -3.04 -39.03 15.95
CA ARG A 307 -4.10 -38.44 16.76
C ARG A 307 -3.69 -38.39 18.22
N THR A 308 -3.64 -37.19 18.79
CA THR A 308 -3.56 -36.99 20.24
C THR A 308 -4.95 -36.75 20.78
N GLN A 309 -5.39 -37.51 21.78
CA GLN A 309 -6.69 -37.29 22.42
C GLN A 309 -6.66 -36.17 23.49
N GLU A 310 -5.50 -35.54 23.70
CA GLU A 310 -5.37 -34.42 24.62
C GLU A 310 -6.12 -33.20 24.08
N ARG A 311 -7.09 -32.74 24.86
CA ARG A 311 -7.88 -31.54 24.58
C ARG A 311 -7.43 -30.40 25.47
N ALA A 312 -7.39 -29.19 24.90
CA ALA A 312 -7.20 -27.98 25.66
C ALA A 312 -8.31 -27.84 26.72
N THR A 313 -7.97 -27.36 27.91
CA THR A 313 -8.98 -27.00 28.92
C THR A 313 -9.53 -25.60 28.63
N LEU A 314 -10.74 -25.29 29.10
CA LEU A 314 -11.33 -23.96 28.92
C LEU A 314 -10.42 -22.85 29.44
N ARG A 315 -9.76 -23.08 30.58
CA ARG A 315 -8.78 -22.14 31.15
C ARG A 315 -7.59 -21.91 30.23
N PHE A 316 -7.09 -22.97 29.61
CA PHE A 316 -5.96 -22.90 28.68
C PHE A 316 -6.37 -22.19 27.39
N THR A 317 -7.54 -22.50 26.83
CA THR A 317 -8.13 -21.80 25.68
C THR A 317 -8.34 -20.31 25.98
N GLY A 318 -8.88 -19.97 27.14
CA GLY A 318 -9.06 -18.57 27.56
C GLY A 318 -7.72 -17.81 27.71
N MET A 319 -6.65 -18.50 28.14
CA MET A 319 -5.31 -17.90 28.18
C MET A 319 -4.73 -17.69 26.77
N GLN A 320 -4.97 -18.60 25.83
CA GLN A 320 -4.61 -18.41 24.42
C GLN A 320 -5.35 -17.20 23.85
N ALA A 321 -6.67 -17.11 24.08
CA ALA A 321 -7.54 -15.99 23.70
C ALA A 321 -7.02 -14.63 24.24
N LEU A 322 -6.70 -14.57 25.53
CA LEU A 322 -6.17 -13.34 26.11
C LEU A 322 -4.79 -12.98 25.54
N LEU A 323 -3.90 -13.96 25.36
CA LEU A 323 -2.56 -13.71 24.86
C LEU A 323 -2.57 -13.19 23.42
N GLY A 324 -3.35 -13.81 22.52
CA GLY A 324 -3.40 -13.36 21.14
C GLY A 324 -4.13 -12.02 20.99
N LEU A 325 -5.14 -11.73 21.82
CA LEU A 325 -5.75 -10.39 21.89
C LEU A 325 -4.73 -9.31 22.27
N VAL A 326 -3.91 -9.56 23.30
CA VAL A 326 -2.88 -8.62 23.75
C VAL A 326 -1.76 -8.47 22.71
N LEU A 327 -1.31 -9.57 22.09
CA LEU A 327 -0.34 -9.52 21.00
C LEU A 327 -0.87 -8.74 19.79
N PHE A 328 -2.12 -8.99 19.42
CA PHE A 328 -2.78 -8.27 18.33
C PHE A 328 -2.85 -6.78 18.63
N ALA A 329 -3.39 -6.39 19.79
CA ALA A 329 -3.53 -4.99 20.16
C ALA A 329 -2.18 -4.27 20.23
N ALA A 330 -1.14 -4.91 20.80
CA ALA A 330 0.21 -4.36 20.83
C ALA A 330 0.84 -4.19 19.44
N ALA A 331 0.52 -5.08 18.50
CA ALA A 331 1.02 -5.01 17.14
C ALA A 331 0.32 -3.94 16.29
N THR A 332 -1.00 -3.77 16.46
CA THR A 332 -1.80 -2.80 15.68
C THR A 332 -1.71 -1.38 16.22
N TYR A 333 -1.52 -1.21 17.54
CA TYR A 333 -1.57 0.10 18.20
C TYR A 333 -0.74 1.19 17.51
N PRO A 334 0.55 0.97 17.17
CA PRO A 334 1.35 2.03 16.55
C PRO A 334 0.87 2.44 15.17
N TYR A 335 0.14 1.58 14.45
CA TYR A 335 -0.47 1.95 13.17
C TYR A 335 -1.73 2.78 13.37
N ILE A 336 -2.56 2.44 14.35
CA ILE A 336 -3.78 3.20 14.66
C ILE A 336 -3.42 4.62 15.11
N VAL A 337 -2.37 4.79 15.92
CA VAL A 337 -1.91 6.10 16.42
C VAL A 337 -1.43 7.05 15.31
N VAL A 338 -1.05 6.52 14.14
CA VAL A 338 -0.62 7.31 12.98
C VAL A 338 -1.68 7.31 11.87
N GLY A 339 -2.94 6.99 12.19
CA GLY A 339 -4.05 6.98 11.24
C GLY A 339 -4.03 5.87 10.18
N LYS A 340 -3.26 4.78 10.40
CA LYS A 340 -3.08 3.66 9.44
C LYS A 340 -3.78 2.39 9.93
N VAL A 341 -5.07 2.47 10.20
CA VAL A 341 -5.84 1.33 10.70
C VAL A 341 -5.74 0.15 9.72
N PRO A 342 -5.38 -1.07 10.17
CA PRO A 342 -5.38 -2.24 9.31
C PRO A 342 -6.74 -2.49 8.65
N ASP A 343 -6.72 -2.62 7.33
CA ASP A 343 -7.88 -2.96 6.50
C ASP A 343 -7.54 -4.19 5.66
N LEU A 344 -8.28 -5.28 5.84
CA LEU A 344 -8.06 -6.53 5.10
C LEU A 344 -8.72 -6.54 3.72
N THR A 345 -9.66 -5.63 3.47
CA THR A 345 -10.37 -5.54 2.19
C THR A 345 -9.54 -4.77 1.16
N SER A 346 -8.75 -3.80 1.62
CA SER A 346 -7.76 -3.11 0.79
C SER A 346 -6.49 -3.96 0.61
N PHE A 347 -6.20 -4.32 -0.63
CA PHE A 347 -5.02 -5.14 -0.96
C PHE A 347 -3.71 -4.52 -0.45
N TYR A 348 -3.51 -3.22 -0.70
CA TYR A 348 -2.28 -2.52 -0.33
C TYR A 348 -2.23 -2.20 1.17
N GLU A 349 -3.31 -1.68 1.76
CA GLU A 349 -3.34 -1.26 3.18
C GLU A 349 -3.35 -2.43 4.16
N SER A 350 -3.70 -3.64 3.69
CA SER A 350 -3.61 -4.87 4.48
C SER A 350 -2.20 -5.14 5.05
N ARG A 351 -1.13 -4.56 4.48
CA ARG A 351 0.24 -4.67 5.03
C ARG A 351 0.34 -4.27 6.51
N HIS A 352 -0.54 -3.39 6.99
CA HIS A 352 -0.53 -2.92 8.38
C HIS A 352 -0.94 -4.01 9.39
N ILE A 353 -1.58 -5.10 8.95
CA ILE A 353 -1.91 -6.24 9.82
C ILE A 353 -0.73 -7.18 10.07
N MET A 354 0.33 -7.12 9.25
CA MET A 354 1.37 -8.15 9.25
C MET A 354 1.99 -8.44 10.62
N PRO A 355 2.33 -7.43 11.45
CA PRO A 355 2.89 -7.68 12.78
C PRO A 355 1.88 -8.35 13.74
N ALA A 356 0.59 -8.17 13.48
CA ALA A 356 -0.51 -8.67 14.31
C ALA A 356 -0.96 -10.09 13.92
N ILE A 357 -0.47 -10.67 12.81
CA ILE A 357 -0.85 -12.02 12.35
C ILE A 357 -0.59 -13.07 13.42
N ALA A 358 0.52 -12.96 14.17
CA ALA A 358 0.80 -13.86 15.30
C ALA A 358 -0.31 -13.84 16.38
N GLY A 359 -0.87 -12.67 16.67
CA GLY A 359 -2.00 -12.52 17.59
C GLY A 359 -3.30 -13.06 16.99
N LEU A 360 -3.56 -12.75 15.73
CA LEU A 360 -4.72 -13.20 14.96
C LEU A 360 -4.78 -14.74 14.87
N ASP A 361 -3.70 -15.39 14.47
CA ASP A 361 -3.66 -16.85 14.34
C ASP A 361 -3.82 -17.55 15.69
N LEU A 362 -3.29 -16.96 16.76
CA LEU A 362 -3.52 -17.47 18.12
C LEU A 362 -4.99 -17.33 18.54
N MET A 363 -5.71 -16.32 18.04
CA MET A 363 -7.17 -16.18 18.24
C MET A 363 -7.93 -17.25 17.48
N ILE A 364 -7.53 -17.51 16.24
CA ILE A 364 -8.12 -18.58 15.45
C ILE A 364 -7.91 -19.94 16.16
N ILE A 365 -6.71 -20.22 16.68
CA ILE A 365 -6.45 -21.43 17.48
C ILE A 365 -7.35 -21.49 18.73
N ALA A 366 -7.48 -20.39 19.47
CA ALA A 366 -8.33 -20.33 20.66
C ALA A 366 -9.81 -20.60 20.31
N ILE A 367 -10.30 -20.05 19.19
CA ILE A 367 -11.66 -20.30 18.68
C ILE A 367 -11.82 -21.77 18.30
N ILE A 368 -10.88 -22.36 17.55
CA ILE A 368 -10.90 -23.78 17.17
C ILE A 368 -10.97 -24.66 18.43
N ASN A 369 -10.12 -24.39 19.43
CA ASN A 369 -10.09 -25.12 20.69
C ASN A 369 -11.39 -24.94 21.50
N GLY A 370 -11.97 -23.75 21.48
CA GLY A 370 -13.28 -23.47 22.10
C GLY A 370 -14.41 -24.28 21.46
N ILE A 371 -14.43 -24.38 20.14
CA ILE A 371 -15.44 -25.16 19.41
C ILE A 371 -15.20 -26.68 19.59
N ASP A 372 -13.95 -27.16 19.58
CA ASP A 372 -13.66 -28.59 19.85
C ASP A 372 -14.11 -29.01 21.26
N LEU A 373 -14.00 -28.11 22.24
CA LEU A 373 -14.56 -28.33 23.58
C LEU A 373 -16.08 -28.50 23.55
N LEU A 374 -16.80 -27.81 22.67
CA LEU A 374 -18.24 -28.02 22.47
C LEU A 374 -18.53 -29.35 21.77
N PHE A 375 -17.75 -29.68 20.73
CA PHE A 375 -17.82 -30.97 20.03
C PHE A 375 -17.52 -32.18 20.91
N SER A 376 -16.84 -31.97 22.05
CA SER A 376 -16.57 -33.03 23.01
C SER A 376 -17.82 -33.76 23.52
N ARG A 377 -18.96 -33.06 23.53
CA ARG A 377 -20.25 -33.57 23.97
C ARG A 377 -20.90 -34.52 22.95
N TRP A 378 -20.46 -34.50 21.68
CA TRP A 378 -21.13 -35.19 20.57
C TRP A 378 -20.18 -36.25 19.97
N ARG A 379 -20.59 -37.53 20.01
CA ARG A 379 -19.75 -38.68 19.58
C ARG A 379 -19.13 -38.56 18.18
N PRO A 380 -19.84 -38.18 17.11
CA PRO A 380 -19.24 -38.11 15.78
C PRO A 380 -18.14 -37.03 15.75
N TRP A 381 -18.49 -35.80 16.13
CA TRP A 381 -17.59 -34.65 16.11
C TRP A 381 -16.36 -34.79 17.01
N ARG A 382 -16.45 -35.60 18.08
CA ARG A 382 -15.33 -35.87 18.98
C ARG A 382 -14.08 -36.42 18.29
N ARG A 383 -14.21 -37.11 17.15
CA ARG A 383 -13.07 -37.72 16.45
C ARG A 383 -12.47 -36.87 15.35
N PHE A 384 -13.29 -36.06 14.67
CA PHE A 384 -12.89 -35.36 13.44
C PHE A 384 -13.21 -33.86 13.42
N GLY A 385 -14.00 -33.35 14.37
CA GLY A 385 -14.50 -31.98 14.35
C GLY A 385 -13.37 -30.94 14.39
N ARG A 386 -12.36 -31.14 15.25
CA ARG A 386 -11.18 -30.28 15.29
C ARG A 386 -10.42 -30.26 13.96
N ASP A 387 -10.16 -31.43 13.38
CA ASP A 387 -9.44 -31.53 12.11
C ASP A 387 -10.22 -30.89 10.97
N LEU A 388 -11.55 -30.97 10.98
CA LEU A 388 -12.40 -30.29 10.02
C LEU A 388 -12.32 -28.76 10.16
N LEU A 389 -12.31 -28.23 11.39
CA LEU A 389 -12.14 -26.78 11.61
C LEU A 389 -10.78 -26.28 11.15
N VAL A 390 -9.71 -27.03 11.46
CA VAL A 390 -8.35 -26.70 10.99
C VAL A 390 -8.29 -26.80 9.46
N ALA A 391 -8.85 -27.87 8.89
CA ALA A 391 -8.93 -28.04 7.44
C ALA A 391 -9.70 -26.91 6.76
N TYR A 392 -10.80 -26.44 7.38
CA TYR A 392 -11.55 -25.29 6.89
C TYR A 392 -10.68 -24.03 6.82
N VAL A 393 -10.01 -23.66 7.93
CA VAL A 393 -9.14 -22.47 7.98
C VAL A 393 -7.98 -22.56 6.98
N LEU A 394 -7.30 -23.72 6.91
CA LEU A 394 -6.19 -23.93 5.99
C LEU A 394 -6.67 -23.93 4.54
N GLY A 395 -7.74 -24.66 4.25
CA GLY A 395 -8.28 -24.81 2.90
C GLY A 395 -8.86 -23.51 2.35
N SER A 396 -9.60 -22.75 3.16
CA SER A 396 -10.11 -21.44 2.75
C SER A 396 -8.99 -20.43 2.53
N SER A 397 -7.96 -20.42 3.39
CA SER A 397 -6.82 -19.52 3.21
C SER A 397 -5.96 -19.89 2.00
N VAL A 398 -5.67 -21.17 1.80
CA VAL A 398 -4.97 -21.64 0.60
C VAL A 398 -5.77 -21.32 -0.66
N GLY A 399 -7.09 -21.56 -0.67
CA GLY A 399 -7.96 -21.23 -1.78
C GLY A 399 -7.97 -19.74 -2.11
N ALA A 400 -8.11 -18.89 -1.08
CA ALA A 400 -8.09 -17.43 -1.23
C ALA A 400 -6.75 -16.94 -1.78
N ALA A 401 -5.64 -17.38 -1.21
CA ALA A 401 -4.31 -17.00 -1.67
C ALA A 401 -4.00 -17.51 -3.09
N PHE A 402 -4.48 -18.72 -3.44
CA PHE A 402 -4.39 -19.24 -4.80
C PHE A 402 -5.16 -18.35 -5.79
N ASN A 403 -6.40 -17.97 -5.45
CA ASN A 403 -7.21 -17.08 -6.29
C ASN A 403 -6.51 -15.74 -6.49
N THR A 404 -6.08 -15.08 -5.42
CA THR A 404 -5.29 -13.85 -5.49
C THR A 404 -4.02 -14.01 -6.33
N GLY A 405 -3.33 -15.14 -6.21
CA GLY A 405 -2.17 -15.45 -7.04
C GLY A 405 -2.52 -15.45 -8.53
N THR A 406 -3.64 -16.05 -8.92
CA THR A 406 -4.11 -16.01 -10.32
C THR A 406 -4.51 -14.61 -10.77
N GLU A 407 -5.10 -13.79 -9.89
CA GLU A 407 -5.43 -12.39 -10.18
C GLU A 407 -4.19 -11.52 -10.38
N LEU A 408 -3.12 -11.75 -9.60
CA LEU A 408 -1.83 -11.06 -9.78
C LEU A 408 -1.18 -11.42 -11.12
N TRP A 409 -1.24 -12.69 -11.52
CA TRP A 409 -0.77 -13.09 -12.85
C TRP A 409 -1.57 -12.43 -13.97
N ARG A 410 -2.90 -12.40 -13.83
CA ARG A 410 -3.79 -11.71 -14.77
C ARG A 410 -3.45 -10.22 -14.90
N ASP A 411 -3.30 -9.53 -13.77
CA ASP A 411 -2.93 -8.11 -13.73
C ASP A 411 -1.56 -7.87 -14.39
N TRP A 412 -0.60 -8.76 -14.12
CA TRP A 412 0.73 -8.68 -14.72
C TRP A 412 0.72 -8.91 -16.23
N PHE A 413 -0.02 -9.91 -16.73
CA PHE A 413 -0.15 -10.16 -18.16
C PHE A 413 -0.73 -8.97 -18.91
N ARG A 414 -1.73 -8.30 -18.32
CA ARG A 414 -2.23 -7.04 -18.85
C ARG A 414 -1.11 -5.99 -18.94
N GLN A 415 -0.36 -5.76 -17.85
CA GLN A 415 0.70 -4.75 -17.85
C GLN A 415 1.74 -5.05 -18.96
N ILE A 416 2.06 -6.32 -19.16
CA ILE A 416 2.95 -6.76 -20.24
C ILE A 416 2.34 -6.49 -21.62
N ALA A 417 1.09 -6.85 -21.87
CA ALA A 417 0.42 -6.58 -23.16
C ALA A 417 0.42 -5.08 -23.50
N ILE A 418 0.19 -4.21 -22.51
CA ILE A 418 0.29 -2.75 -22.71
C ILE A 418 1.71 -2.35 -23.12
N MET A 419 2.74 -2.89 -22.45
CA MET A 419 4.12 -2.54 -22.77
C MET A 419 4.61 -3.13 -24.09
N ASP A 420 4.14 -4.32 -24.45
CA ASP A 420 4.44 -4.95 -25.73
C ASP A 420 3.81 -4.17 -26.88
N PHE A 421 2.58 -3.67 -26.71
CA PHE A 421 1.96 -2.73 -27.64
C PHE A 421 2.80 -1.46 -27.82
N VAL A 422 3.24 -0.84 -26.71
CA VAL A 422 4.10 0.36 -26.76
C VAL A 422 5.43 0.06 -27.45
N ARG A 423 6.02 -1.12 -27.21
CA ARG A 423 7.26 -1.55 -27.86
C ARG A 423 7.07 -1.77 -29.37
N ALA A 424 5.96 -2.37 -29.78
CA ALA A 424 5.62 -2.57 -31.18
C ALA A 424 5.47 -1.23 -31.95
N HIS A 425 4.99 -0.17 -31.28
CA HIS A 425 4.79 1.16 -31.85
C HIS A 425 5.91 2.16 -31.48
N GLN A 426 7.06 1.67 -31.02
CA GLN A 426 8.14 2.53 -30.50
C GLN A 426 8.64 3.56 -31.52
N SER A 427 8.64 3.24 -32.81
CA SER A 427 9.04 4.16 -33.89
C SER A 427 8.07 5.33 -34.05
N GLU A 428 6.77 5.08 -33.90
CA GLU A 428 5.70 6.09 -33.99
C GLU A 428 5.67 6.95 -32.71
N LEU A 429 6.02 6.34 -31.57
CA LEU A 429 6.01 6.94 -30.24
C LEU A 429 7.36 7.56 -29.84
N LYS A 430 8.35 7.62 -30.74
CA LYS A 430 9.73 8.04 -30.41
C LYS A 430 9.81 9.43 -29.76
N ASP A 431 8.94 10.36 -30.18
CA ASP A 431 8.93 11.76 -29.76
C ASP A 431 7.96 12.02 -28.59
N VAL A 432 7.14 11.04 -28.21
CA VAL A 432 6.21 11.12 -27.08
C VAL A 432 6.99 11.08 -25.77
N ARG A 433 6.59 11.92 -24.82
CA ARG A 433 7.15 11.91 -23.44
C ARG A 433 6.11 11.69 -22.35
N THR A 434 4.84 11.89 -22.64
CA THR A 434 3.75 11.59 -21.71
C THR A 434 2.80 10.57 -22.32
N PHE A 435 2.50 9.53 -21.56
CA PHE A 435 1.56 8.47 -21.92
C PHE A 435 0.39 8.51 -20.94
N VAL A 436 -0.80 8.81 -21.46
CA VAL A 436 -2.05 8.84 -20.71
C VAL A 436 -2.78 7.52 -20.96
N PHE A 437 -2.93 6.71 -19.93
CA PHE A 437 -3.55 5.39 -20.02
C PHE A 437 -5.03 5.48 -19.64
N ASP A 438 -5.90 5.32 -20.63
CA ASP A 438 -7.35 5.13 -20.48
C ASP A 438 -7.63 3.63 -20.32
N ASP A 439 -7.35 3.12 -19.13
CA ASP A 439 -7.57 1.72 -18.81
C ASP A 439 -9.04 1.48 -18.47
N LYS A 440 -9.72 0.68 -19.29
CA LYS A 440 -11.12 0.23 -19.16
C LYS A 440 -11.22 -1.30 -19.03
N SER A 441 -10.10 -1.99 -18.79
CA SER A 441 -10.00 -3.45 -18.77
C SER A 441 -10.39 -4.07 -17.40
N SER A 442 -11.64 -3.92 -16.99
CA SER A 442 -12.12 -4.35 -15.66
C SER A 442 -11.88 -5.83 -15.35
N ASP A 443 -12.03 -6.72 -16.34
CA ASP A 443 -11.99 -8.18 -16.12
C ASP A 443 -10.58 -8.72 -15.85
N THR A 444 -9.58 -7.86 -16.02
CA THR A 444 -8.16 -8.20 -16.01
C THR A 444 -7.45 -7.66 -14.75
N ARG A 445 -8.13 -6.78 -13.99
CA ARG A 445 -7.60 -6.14 -12.77
C ARG A 445 -7.60 -7.09 -11.60
N ILE A 446 -6.70 -6.87 -10.64
CA ILE A 446 -6.85 -7.42 -9.30
C ILE A 446 -7.79 -6.51 -8.49
N GLY A 447 -9.00 -7.01 -8.18
CA GLY A 447 -10.08 -6.18 -7.64
C GLY A 447 -10.34 -4.95 -8.52
N ASP A 448 -10.53 -3.79 -7.90
CA ASP A 448 -10.76 -2.52 -8.60
C ASP A 448 -9.47 -1.70 -8.81
N ARG A 449 -8.30 -2.33 -8.68
CA ARG A 449 -7.02 -1.61 -8.76
C ARG A 449 -6.79 -0.99 -10.14
N THR A 450 -6.37 0.27 -10.12
CA THR A 450 -5.72 0.96 -11.24
C THR A 450 -4.19 0.86 -11.13
N ILE A 451 -3.51 0.88 -12.27
CA ILE A 451 -2.04 0.97 -12.31
C ILE A 451 -1.64 2.41 -12.03
N TRP A 452 -0.73 2.63 -11.08
CA TRP A 452 -0.34 3.98 -10.66
C TRP A 452 0.70 4.60 -11.59
N ASN A 453 0.83 5.92 -11.56
CA ASN A 453 1.72 6.66 -12.47
C ASN A 453 3.18 6.17 -12.47
N TYR A 454 3.73 5.82 -11.31
CA TYR A 454 5.10 5.34 -11.18
C TYR A 454 5.26 3.90 -11.68
N GLU A 455 4.19 3.09 -11.71
CA GLU A 455 4.21 1.74 -12.27
C GLU A 455 4.29 1.81 -13.79
N TYR A 456 3.44 2.64 -14.40
CA TYR A 456 3.51 2.91 -15.84
C TYR A 456 4.86 3.52 -16.22
N THR A 457 5.31 4.53 -15.47
CA THR A 457 6.61 5.17 -15.69
C THR A 457 7.76 4.16 -15.60
N GLY A 458 7.77 3.32 -14.56
CA GLY A 458 8.75 2.26 -14.43
C GLY A 458 8.75 1.28 -15.60
N SER A 459 7.56 0.93 -16.09
CA SER A 459 7.40 0.06 -17.26
C SER A 459 7.87 0.74 -18.56
N LEU A 460 7.64 2.04 -18.72
CA LEU A 460 8.16 2.79 -19.87
C LEU A 460 9.69 2.85 -19.86
N ILE A 461 10.33 2.89 -18.69
CA ILE A 461 11.80 2.81 -18.58
C ILE A 461 12.31 1.45 -19.08
N THR A 462 11.60 0.34 -18.85
CA THR A 462 12.02 -0.96 -19.37
C THR A 462 11.87 -1.06 -20.88
N VAL A 463 10.88 -0.37 -21.47
CA VAL A 463 10.68 -0.33 -22.92
C VAL A 463 11.72 0.56 -23.62
N TYR A 464 11.95 1.76 -23.10
CA TYR A 464 12.78 2.77 -23.78
C TYR A 464 14.22 2.87 -23.28
N GLY A 465 14.52 2.34 -22.09
CA GLY A 465 15.85 2.43 -21.47
C GLY A 465 16.20 3.83 -20.92
N THR A 466 15.27 4.78 -20.94
CA THR A 466 15.49 6.18 -20.53
C THR A 466 14.46 6.64 -19.50
N ARG A 467 14.81 7.70 -18.74
CA ARG A 467 14.00 8.26 -17.63
C ARG A 467 13.35 9.61 -17.98
N ASP A 468 13.04 9.79 -19.26
CA ASP A 468 12.42 10.99 -19.84
C ASP A 468 10.93 10.80 -20.18
N ARG A 469 10.36 9.62 -19.93
CA ARG A 469 8.98 9.27 -20.25
C ARG A 469 8.14 9.07 -19.00
N PHE A 470 6.94 9.62 -19.02
CA PHE A 470 5.99 9.60 -17.92
C PHE A 470 4.71 8.86 -18.31
N GLY A 471 4.25 7.98 -17.43
CA GLY A 471 2.97 7.30 -17.59
C GLY A 471 1.99 7.71 -16.49
N VAL A 472 0.73 7.92 -16.84
CA VAL A 472 -0.33 8.34 -15.89
C VAL A 472 -1.68 7.81 -16.33
N SER A 473 -2.59 7.54 -15.39
CA SER A 473 -3.97 7.18 -15.74
C SER A 473 -4.76 8.42 -16.20
N LEU A 474 -5.77 8.21 -17.05
CA LEU A 474 -6.64 9.28 -17.51
C LEU A 474 -7.34 10.02 -16.35
N ASP A 475 -7.83 9.27 -15.36
CA ASP A 475 -8.52 9.83 -14.18
C ASP A 475 -7.59 10.74 -13.37
N GLU A 476 -6.34 10.34 -13.16
CA GLU A 476 -5.35 11.17 -12.46
C GLU A 476 -4.99 12.42 -13.29
N TYR A 477 -4.71 12.23 -14.59
CA TYR A 477 -4.30 13.29 -15.51
C TYR A 477 -5.34 14.42 -15.62
N THR A 478 -6.61 14.06 -15.79
CA THR A 478 -7.73 15.00 -15.91
C THR A 478 -8.03 15.74 -14.60
N GLY A 479 -7.83 15.05 -13.46
CA GLY A 479 -8.03 15.59 -12.12
C GLY A 479 -6.92 16.50 -11.61
N TRP A 480 -5.82 16.67 -12.36
CA TRP A 480 -4.66 17.40 -11.86
C TRP A 480 -4.95 18.87 -11.49
N PRO A 481 -4.37 19.35 -10.37
CA PRO A 481 -4.33 20.77 -10.06
C PRO A 481 -3.31 21.51 -10.94
N VAL A 482 -3.35 22.85 -10.89
CA VAL A 482 -2.30 23.71 -11.47
C VAL A 482 -0.98 23.44 -10.76
N ARG A 483 0.10 23.22 -11.53
CA ARG A 483 1.46 22.92 -11.02
C ARG A 483 1.52 21.69 -10.09
N VAL A 484 1.33 20.50 -10.67
CA VAL A 484 1.52 19.24 -9.97
C VAL A 484 2.96 19.15 -9.43
N PRO A 485 3.17 18.97 -8.12
CA PRO A 485 4.51 18.93 -7.52
C PRO A 485 5.44 17.91 -8.19
N LEU A 486 4.90 16.75 -8.61
CA LEU A 486 5.67 15.71 -9.31
C LEU A 486 6.34 16.20 -10.60
N LEU A 487 5.74 17.16 -11.31
CA LEU A 487 6.26 17.66 -12.58
C LEU A 487 7.19 18.87 -12.42
N ILE A 488 7.01 19.67 -11.36
CA ILE A 488 7.76 20.91 -11.15
C ILE A 488 8.89 20.79 -10.13
N ASN A 489 8.84 19.82 -9.22
CA ASN A 489 9.84 19.66 -8.16
C ASN A 489 10.94 18.67 -8.61
N PRO A 490 12.19 19.12 -8.83
CA PRO A 490 13.28 18.25 -9.29
C PRO A 490 13.57 17.08 -8.34
N TYR A 491 13.39 17.28 -7.04
CA TYR A 491 13.58 16.23 -6.04
C TYR A 491 12.53 15.11 -6.21
N LEU A 492 11.26 15.47 -6.40
CA LEU A 492 10.20 14.49 -6.64
C LEU A 492 10.41 13.77 -7.98
N ARG A 493 10.75 14.51 -9.04
CA ARG A 493 11.09 13.91 -10.34
C ARG A 493 12.18 12.87 -10.24
N GLN A 494 13.27 13.18 -9.53
CA GLN A 494 14.35 12.23 -9.30
C GLN A 494 13.87 11.00 -8.51
N ARG A 495 13.05 11.21 -7.48
CA ARG A 495 12.51 10.14 -6.63
C ARG A 495 11.59 9.18 -7.39
N PHE A 496 10.81 9.69 -8.33
CA PHE A 496 9.82 8.94 -9.11
C PHE A 496 10.30 8.58 -10.53
N ASN A 497 11.63 8.53 -10.74
CA ASN A 497 12.25 8.09 -12.00
C ASN A 497 11.97 8.96 -13.25
N LEU A 498 11.78 10.27 -13.07
CA LEU A 498 11.48 11.24 -14.13
C LEU A 498 12.41 12.48 -14.15
N PRO A 499 13.72 12.38 -13.86
CA PRO A 499 14.60 13.55 -13.84
C PRO A 499 14.61 14.30 -15.18
N ASP A 500 14.42 13.61 -16.30
CA ASP A 500 14.69 14.15 -17.65
C ASP A 500 13.40 14.42 -18.47
N LEU A 501 12.22 14.28 -17.85
CA LEU A 501 10.93 14.55 -18.48
C LEU A 501 10.78 15.98 -19.03
N ASP A 502 10.46 16.09 -20.32
CA ASP A 502 9.94 17.33 -20.93
C ASP A 502 8.46 17.16 -21.19
N PHE A 503 7.63 17.71 -20.31
CA PHE A 503 6.18 17.60 -20.36
C PHE A 503 5.55 18.38 -21.53
N ARG A 504 6.32 19.22 -22.25
CA ARG A 504 5.80 19.97 -23.41
C ARG A 504 5.85 19.18 -24.72
N LYS A 505 6.43 17.98 -24.69
CA LYS A 505 6.49 17.09 -25.84
C LYS A 505 5.12 16.44 -26.10
N PRO A 506 4.89 15.86 -27.28
CA PRO A 506 3.63 15.20 -27.60
C PRO A 506 3.20 14.18 -26.56
N HIS A 507 1.89 14.11 -26.34
CA HIS A 507 1.25 13.16 -25.45
C HIS A 507 0.52 12.09 -26.26
N ALA A 508 0.69 10.83 -25.88
CA ALA A 508 -0.09 9.71 -26.43
C ALA A 508 -1.15 9.27 -25.43
N ILE A 509 -2.32 8.93 -25.92
CA ILE A 509 -3.41 8.31 -25.18
C ILE A 509 -3.44 6.83 -25.57
N ILE A 510 -3.24 5.95 -24.60
CA ILE A 510 -3.31 4.49 -24.78
C ILE A 510 -4.60 4.01 -24.13
N THR A 511 -5.56 3.56 -24.93
CA THR A 511 -6.84 3.02 -24.43
C THR A 511 -6.76 1.51 -24.36
N VAL A 512 -7.07 0.96 -23.19
CA VAL A 512 -6.96 -0.48 -22.89
C VAL A 512 -8.34 -1.02 -22.57
N ARG A 513 -8.82 -2.01 -23.32
CA ARG A 513 -10.15 -2.62 -23.14
C ARG A 513 -10.04 -4.11 -22.86
N SER A 514 -11.01 -4.69 -22.17
CA SER A 514 -11.14 -6.14 -22.09
C SER A 514 -11.24 -6.73 -23.51
N GLY A 515 -10.47 -7.78 -23.78
CA GLY A 515 -10.55 -8.55 -25.02
C GLY A 515 -11.81 -9.40 -25.08
N LEU A 516 -12.00 -10.09 -26.20
CA LEU A 516 -13.19 -10.93 -26.44
C LEU A 516 -13.21 -12.20 -25.58
N VAL A 517 -12.05 -12.63 -25.08
CA VAL A 517 -11.93 -13.86 -24.28
C VAL A 517 -11.90 -13.48 -22.79
N PRO A 518 -12.84 -13.95 -21.96
CA PRO A 518 -12.80 -13.70 -20.53
C PRO A 518 -11.68 -14.51 -19.86
N TYR A 519 -10.99 -13.92 -18.90
CA TYR A 519 -10.00 -14.62 -18.09
C TYR A 519 -10.66 -15.71 -17.23
N LYS A 520 -10.15 -16.95 -17.36
CA LYS A 520 -10.50 -18.07 -16.49
C LYS A 520 -9.24 -18.62 -15.84
N THR A 521 -9.35 -19.07 -14.59
CA THR A 521 -8.24 -19.65 -13.81
C THR A 521 -7.44 -20.71 -14.60
N PRO A 522 -8.05 -21.70 -15.28
CA PRO A 522 -7.27 -22.71 -16.02
C PRO A 522 -6.41 -22.11 -17.13
N PHE A 523 -6.86 -21.02 -17.76
CA PHE A 523 -6.10 -20.35 -18.80
C PHE A 523 -4.91 -19.58 -18.22
N VAL A 524 -5.11 -18.86 -17.11
CA VAL A 524 -3.99 -18.22 -16.38
C VAL A 524 -2.93 -19.26 -16.02
N LEU A 525 -3.35 -20.43 -15.51
CA LEU A 525 -2.43 -21.52 -15.18
C LEU A 525 -1.70 -22.07 -16.40
N SER A 526 -2.31 -22.13 -17.58
CA SER A 526 -1.61 -22.55 -18.80
C SER A 526 -0.56 -21.53 -19.25
N ILE A 527 -0.83 -20.22 -19.13
CA ILE A 527 0.18 -19.19 -19.43
C ILE A 527 1.33 -19.28 -18.41
N VAL A 528 1.01 -19.47 -17.12
CA VAL A 528 2.03 -19.65 -16.08
C VAL A 528 2.92 -20.88 -16.35
N ASP A 529 2.33 -22.01 -16.76
CA ASP A 529 3.11 -23.21 -17.13
C ASP A 529 4.05 -22.93 -18.31
N LYS A 530 3.57 -22.27 -19.37
CA LYS A 530 4.41 -21.84 -20.50
C LYS A 530 5.55 -20.94 -20.06
N TYR A 531 5.25 -19.90 -19.27
CA TYR A 531 6.25 -18.99 -18.72
C TYR A 531 7.33 -19.75 -17.92
N LEU A 532 6.92 -20.66 -17.04
CA LEU A 532 7.86 -21.43 -16.21
C LEU A 532 8.73 -22.40 -17.02
N ARG A 533 8.26 -22.85 -18.18
CA ARG A 533 9.01 -23.66 -19.14
C ARG A 533 9.89 -22.84 -20.09
N GLY A 534 9.78 -21.51 -20.05
CA GLY A 534 10.45 -20.61 -20.99
C GLY A 534 9.87 -20.69 -22.41
N GLU A 535 8.63 -21.14 -22.55
CA GLU A 535 7.90 -21.16 -23.83
C GLU A 535 7.34 -19.77 -24.16
N GLU A 536 7.03 -19.52 -25.44
CA GLU A 536 6.40 -18.27 -25.87
C GLU A 536 4.96 -18.19 -25.35
N TRP A 537 4.69 -17.17 -24.53
CA TRP A 537 3.40 -16.98 -23.85
C TRP A 537 2.77 -15.60 -24.13
N HIS A 538 3.55 -14.63 -24.62
CA HIS A 538 3.09 -13.25 -24.87
C HIS A 538 1.95 -13.19 -25.90
N SER A 539 2.03 -14.01 -26.96
CA SER A 539 0.99 -14.07 -28.00
C SER A 539 -0.38 -14.51 -27.48
N ASP A 540 -0.43 -15.24 -26.36
CA ASP A 540 -1.69 -15.57 -25.69
C ASP A 540 -2.23 -14.39 -24.86
N ALA A 541 -1.37 -13.53 -24.31
CA ALA A 541 -1.76 -12.41 -23.46
C ALA A 541 -2.56 -11.33 -24.23
N ASP A 542 -2.19 -11.07 -25.49
CA ASP A 542 -2.86 -10.08 -26.35
C ASP A 542 -4.32 -10.43 -26.64
N ARG A 543 -4.71 -11.71 -26.50
CA ARG A 543 -6.10 -12.16 -26.74
C ARG A 543 -7.10 -11.61 -25.73
N PHE A 544 -6.61 -11.13 -24.59
CA PHE A 544 -7.42 -10.69 -23.46
C PHE A 544 -7.53 -9.18 -23.34
N THR A 545 -6.84 -8.44 -24.18
CA THR A 545 -6.77 -6.99 -24.07
C THR A 545 -6.70 -6.39 -25.46
N THR A 546 -7.66 -5.53 -25.78
CA THR A 546 -7.61 -4.73 -27.00
C THR A 546 -6.99 -3.38 -26.64
N ILE A 547 -6.01 -2.95 -27.41
CA ILE A 547 -5.26 -1.72 -27.14
C ILE A 547 -5.30 -0.84 -28.38
N ASP A 548 -5.74 0.39 -28.19
CA ASP A 548 -5.79 1.43 -29.22
C ASP A 548 -4.93 2.62 -28.79
N MET A 549 -4.50 3.43 -29.76
CA MET A 549 -3.68 4.62 -29.53
C MET A 549 -4.27 5.84 -30.22
N ALA A 550 -4.20 6.98 -29.54
CA ALA A 550 -4.47 8.30 -30.10
C ALA A 550 -3.41 9.30 -29.58
N TYR A 551 -3.38 10.51 -30.13
CA TYR A 551 -2.60 11.62 -29.60
C TYR A 551 -3.52 12.64 -28.94
N GLU A 552 -3.07 13.26 -27.85
CA GLU A 552 -3.77 14.42 -27.29
C GLU A 552 -3.63 15.60 -28.23
N GLN A 553 -4.74 16.25 -28.55
CA GLN A 553 -4.75 17.49 -29.33
C GLN A 553 -4.36 18.65 -28.43
N ILE A 554 -3.07 18.99 -28.40
CA ILE A 554 -2.54 20.12 -27.64
C ILE A 554 -2.75 21.40 -28.47
N GLU A 555 -3.64 22.27 -28.01
CA GLU A 555 -3.92 23.58 -28.61
C GLU A 555 -3.38 24.74 -27.78
N ALA A 556 -3.07 24.52 -26.50
CA ALA A 556 -2.73 25.58 -25.56
C ALA A 556 -1.57 26.46 -26.02
N GLU A 557 -0.54 25.90 -26.65
CA GLU A 557 0.59 26.69 -27.17
C GLU A 557 0.13 27.70 -28.23
N ASP A 558 -0.62 27.23 -29.24
CA ASP A 558 -1.12 28.06 -30.33
C ASP A 558 -2.17 29.06 -29.84
N ARG A 559 -3.09 28.61 -28.97
CA ARG A 559 -4.16 29.44 -28.40
C ARG A 559 -3.60 30.53 -27.50
N VAL A 560 -2.57 30.24 -26.70
CA VAL A 560 -1.89 31.25 -25.87
C VAL A 560 -1.21 32.29 -26.77
N ALA A 561 -0.52 31.87 -27.83
CA ALA A 561 0.08 32.81 -28.79
C ALA A 561 -0.98 33.69 -29.47
N GLU A 562 -2.10 33.10 -29.91
CA GLU A 562 -3.24 33.79 -30.50
C GLU A 562 -3.85 34.82 -29.53
N MET A 563 -4.03 34.44 -28.26
CA MET A 563 -4.53 35.34 -27.21
C MET A 563 -3.61 36.52 -26.94
N TYR A 564 -2.29 36.31 -26.94
CA TYR A 564 -1.35 37.42 -26.77
C TYR A 564 -1.37 38.38 -27.97
N ALA A 565 -1.57 37.86 -29.19
CA ALA A 565 -1.79 38.71 -30.37
C ALA A 565 -3.09 39.53 -30.22
N MET A 566 -4.19 38.90 -29.79
CA MET A 566 -5.45 39.60 -29.49
C MET A 566 -5.30 40.64 -28.38
N ALA A 567 -4.58 40.32 -27.31
CA ALA A 567 -4.29 41.24 -26.21
C ALA A 567 -3.53 42.49 -26.67
N ALA A 568 -2.58 42.34 -27.60
CA ALA A 568 -1.87 43.47 -28.19
C ALA A 568 -2.80 44.38 -29.00
N GLN A 569 -3.74 43.80 -29.77
CA GLN A 569 -4.73 44.57 -30.51
C GLN A 569 -5.77 45.23 -29.60
N LEU A 570 -6.17 44.58 -28.51
CA LEU A 570 -7.02 45.19 -27.48
C LEU A 570 -6.34 46.38 -26.82
N ALA A 571 -5.03 46.29 -26.55
CA ALA A 571 -4.26 47.43 -26.04
C ALA A 571 -4.21 48.58 -27.05
N ARG A 572 -4.09 48.28 -28.36
CA ARG A 572 -4.16 49.28 -29.42
C ARG A 572 -5.54 49.92 -29.51
N TYR A 573 -6.61 49.12 -29.47
CA TYR A 573 -7.99 49.61 -29.41
C TYR A 573 -8.17 50.56 -28.23
N LYS A 574 -7.69 50.20 -27.03
CA LYS A 574 -7.78 51.09 -25.86
C LYS A 574 -7.00 52.39 -26.04
N LEU A 575 -5.87 52.37 -26.74
CA LEU A 575 -5.14 53.60 -27.07
C LEU A 575 -5.95 54.52 -27.99
N ASP A 576 -6.58 53.96 -29.01
CA ASP A 576 -7.32 54.71 -30.02
C ASP A 576 -8.70 55.19 -29.52
N HIS A 577 -9.35 54.43 -28.62
CA HIS A 577 -10.70 54.71 -28.12
C HIS A 577 -10.79 55.12 -26.63
N GLY A 578 -9.69 55.06 -25.88
CA GLY A 578 -9.64 55.35 -24.43
C GLY A 578 -10.19 54.25 -23.51
N VAL A 579 -10.87 53.23 -24.06
CA VAL A 579 -11.47 52.11 -23.34
C VAL A 579 -11.28 50.80 -24.10
N TYR A 580 -11.27 49.66 -23.42
CA TYR A 580 -11.40 48.36 -24.08
C TYR A 580 -12.82 48.19 -24.65
N PRO A 581 -13.00 47.38 -25.71
CA PRO A 581 -14.35 47.05 -26.18
C PRO A 581 -15.15 46.40 -25.05
N ALA A 582 -16.42 46.74 -24.91
CA ALA A 582 -17.32 46.14 -23.91
C ALA A 582 -18.63 45.72 -24.59
N ALA A 583 -19.27 44.67 -24.06
CA ALA A 583 -20.54 44.16 -24.60
C ALA A 583 -21.66 45.23 -24.53
N PHE A 584 -21.58 46.09 -23.52
CA PHE A 584 -22.47 47.23 -23.33
C PHE A 584 -21.61 48.48 -23.15
N PRO A 585 -21.90 49.57 -23.86
CA PRO A 585 -21.22 50.84 -23.61
C PRO A 585 -21.46 51.29 -22.17
N ALA A 586 -20.48 51.94 -21.56
CA ALA A 586 -20.63 52.51 -20.22
C ALA A 586 -21.82 53.51 -20.19
N ALA A 587 -22.43 53.67 -19.02
CA ALA A 587 -23.46 54.69 -18.82
C ALA A 587 -22.89 56.09 -19.13
N ALA A 588 -23.76 57.08 -19.38
CA ALA A 588 -23.34 58.44 -19.77
C ALA A 588 -22.36 59.12 -18.79
N ASN A 589 -22.31 58.66 -17.53
CA ASN A 589 -21.38 59.09 -16.49
C ASN A 589 -20.06 58.30 -16.45
N GLY A 590 -19.83 57.39 -17.40
CA GLY A 590 -18.64 56.53 -17.48
C GLY A 590 -18.68 55.27 -16.60
N THR A 591 -19.78 54.98 -15.89
CA THR A 591 -19.88 53.79 -15.03
C THR A 591 -20.17 52.53 -15.87
N PRO A 592 -19.42 51.43 -15.67
CA PRO A 592 -19.63 50.19 -16.43
C PRO A 592 -20.89 49.43 -16.01
N TYR A 593 -21.46 48.66 -16.93
CA TYR A 593 -22.57 47.74 -16.66
C TYR A 593 -22.04 46.36 -16.27
N HIS A 594 -22.41 45.88 -15.08
CA HIS A 594 -22.13 44.52 -14.63
C HIS A 594 -23.42 43.70 -14.55
N GLN A 595 -23.29 42.40 -14.75
CA GLN A 595 -24.36 41.43 -14.57
C GLN A 595 -24.23 40.75 -13.20
N LEU A 596 -25.37 40.41 -12.62
CA LEU A 596 -25.45 39.56 -11.43
C LEU A 596 -25.60 38.11 -11.88
N GLN A 597 -24.54 37.32 -11.73
CA GLN A 597 -24.56 35.89 -12.01
C GLN A 597 -24.41 35.12 -10.69
N GLY A 598 -25.55 34.76 -10.09
CA GLY A 598 -25.59 34.23 -8.73
C GLY A 598 -25.12 35.28 -7.72
N ALA A 599 -24.09 34.96 -6.93
CA ALA A 599 -23.48 35.88 -5.96
C ALA A 599 -22.32 36.72 -6.53
N LYS A 600 -22.04 36.64 -7.84
CA LYS A 600 -20.93 37.34 -8.49
C LYS A 600 -21.42 38.54 -9.27
N VAL A 601 -20.66 39.64 -9.19
CA VAL A 601 -20.86 40.87 -9.96
C VAL A 601 -19.73 40.97 -10.98
N THR A 602 -20.01 40.68 -12.25
CA THR A 602 -19.00 40.67 -13.32
C THR A 602 -19.57 41.27 -14.60
N PRO A 603 -18.76 41.83 -15.51
CA PRO A 603 -19.24 42.20 -16.83
C PRO A 603 -19.82 40.98 -17.57
N GLY A 604 -20.75 41.22 -18.49
CA GLY A 604 -21.31 40.14 -19.32
C GLY A 604 -20.23 39.52 -20.20
N ALA A 605 -20.21 38.19 -20.29
CA ALA A 605 -19.32 37.48 -21.21
C ALA A 605 -19.85 37.57 -22.64
N VAL A 606 -18.97 37.91 -23.57
CA VAL A 606 -19.18 37.82 -25.01
C VAL A 606 -18.61 36.48 -25.47
N HIS A 607 -19.44 35.70 -26.15
CA HIS A 607 -19.09 34.39 -26.69
C HIS A 607 -18.64 34.58 -28.15
N GLY A 608 -17.37 34.26 -28.45
CA GLY A 608 -16.80 34.43 -29.78
C GLY A 608 -16.30 35.85 -30.06
N ASP A 609 -17.00 36.58 -30.93
CA ASP A 609 -16.49 37.82 -31.54
C ASP A 609 -16.37 38.97 -30.55
N ILE A 610 -15.16 39.52 -30.46
CA ILE A 610 -14.89 40.70 -29.64
C ILE A 610 -15.41 41.95 -30.39
N PRO A 611 -16.31 42.75 -29.79
CA PRO A 611 -16.87 43.92 -30.44
C PRO A 611 -15.78 44.88 -30.94
N GLY A 612 -15.85 45.32 -32.20
CA GLY A 612 -14.95 46.32 -32.77
C GLY A 612 -13.49 45.89 -32.97
N LEU A 613 -13.09 44.68 -32.57
CA LEU A 613 -11.73 44.18 -32.79
C LEU A 613 -11.55 43.63 -34.21
N PHE A 614 -12.60 43.00 -34.75
CA PHE A 614 -12.58 42.36 -36.07
C PHE A 614 -13.54 43.08 -37.04
N PRO A 615 -13.16 43.25 -38.33
CA PRO A 615 -11.83 42.99 -38.91
C PRO A 615 -10.83 44.15 -38.69
N ASP A 616 -11.25 45.23 -38.04
CA ASP A 616 -10.58 46.54 -38.11
C ASP A 616 -9.17 46.56 -37.50
N TYR A 617 -8.92 45.79 -36.43
CA TYR A 617 -7.60 45.71 -35.78
C TYR A 617 -6.86 44.40 -36.13
N MET A 618 -7.60 43.34 -36.43
CA MET A 618 -7.02 42.07 -36.88
C MET A 618 -8.04 41.20 -37.62
N VAL A 619 -7.54 40.19 -38.33
CA VAL A 619 -8.38 39.15 -38.94
C VAL A 619 -8.93 38.23 -37.84
N ARG A 620 -10.21 37.88 -37.96
CA ARG A 620 -10.89 36.97 -37.04
C ARG A 620 -10.28 35.56 -37.08
N PRO A 621 -9.78 35.01 -35.96
CA PRO A 621 -9.35 33.62 -35.90
C PRO A 621 -10.52 32.65 -36.14
N ALA A 622 -10.27 31.56 -36.86
CA ALA A 622 -11.31 30.57 -37.16
C ALA A 622 -11.95 29.96 -35.88
N ALA A 623 -11.16 29.82 -34.82
CA ALA A 623 -11.61 29.27 -33.55
C ALA A 623 -12.48 30.21 -32.70
N MET A 624 -12.60 31.49 -33.07
CA MET A 624 -13.55 32.42 -32.44
C MET A 624 -14.97 32.30 -33.01
N ALA A 625 -15.19 31.46 -34.01
CA ALA A 625 -16.54 31.13 -34.46
C ALA A 625 -17.35 30.52 -33.31
N PRO A 626 -18.55 31.06 -32.99
CA PRO A 626 -19.40 30.50 -31.94
C PRO A 626 -19.66 29.01 -32.20
N ASN A 627 -19.40 28.18 -31.19
CA ASN A 627 -19.76 26.78 -31.24
C ASN A 627 -21.13 26.59 -30.56
N PRO A 628 -22.18 26.18 -31.30
CA PRO A 628 -23.52 26.06 -30.72
C PRO A 628 -23.65 24.89 -29.74
N ALA A 629 -22.68 23.99 -29.66
CA ALA A 629 -22.71 22.87 -28.73
C ALA A 629 -22.37 23.33 -27.30
N VAL A 630 -23.31 23.12 -26.37
CA VAL A 630 -23.12 23.44 -24.95
C VAL A 630 -21.88 22.70 -24.40
N GLY A 631 -20.97 23.46 -23.80
CA GLY A 631 -19.74 22.91 -23.20
C GLY A 631 -18.61 22.64 -24.19
N ALA A 632 -18.78 23.00 -25.47
CA ALA A 632 -17.69 22.94 -26.42
C ALA A 632 -16.60 24.00 -26.12
N PRO A 633 -15.37 23.79 -26.62
CA PRO A 633 -14.31 24.80 -26.52
C PRO A 633 -14.74 26.12 -27.19
N GLU A 634 -14.58 27.25 -26.50
CA GLU A 634 -14.96 28.57 -27.01
C GLU A 634 -14.14 29.71 -26.42
N TYR A 635 -14.07 30.85 -27.13
CA TYR A 635 -13.52 32.08 -26.59
C TYR A 635 -14.58 32.88 -25.84
N LEU A 636 -14.25 33.25 -24.60
CA LEU A 636 -15.00 34.15 -23.75
C LEU A 636 -14.23 35.46 -23.59
N TYR A 637 -14.86 36.57 -23.98
CA TYR A 637 -14.34 37.91 -23.76
C TYR A 637 -15.21 38.68 -22.78
N ILE A 638 -14.62 39.21 -21.73
CA ILE A 638 -15.30 39.93 -20.64
C ILE A 638 -14.59 41.27 -20.50
N SER A 639 -15.34 42.37 -20.43
CA SER A 639 -14.76 43.71 -20.31
C SER A 639 -15.77 44.69 -19.74
N ASP A 640 -15.30 45.57 -18.86
CA ASP A 640 -16.03 46.74 -18.34
C ASP A 640 -15.57 48.05 -19.03
N GLY A 641 -14.69 47.94 -20.03
CA GLY A 641 -14.07 49.06 -20.73
C GLY A 641 -12.79 49.58 -20.07
N GLN A 642 -12.52 49.28 -18.80
CA GLN A 642 -11.27 49.62 -18.13
C GLN A 642 -10.30 48.45 -18.08
N ASP A 643 -10.82 47.28 -17.76
CA ASP A 643 -10.14 46.01 -17.67
C ASP A 643 -10.80 45.00 -18.65
N TYR A 644 -10.09 43.91 -18.97
CA TYR A 644 -10.66 42.82 -19.73
C TYR A 644 -10.09 41.47 -19.31
N LYS A 645 -10.83 40.40 -19.63
CA LYS A 645 -10.41 39.01 -19.53
C LYS A 645 -10.82 38.27 -20.79
N LEU A 646 -9.84 37.63 -21.43
CA LEU A 646 -9.99 36.80 -22.62
C LEU A 646 -9.60 35.37 -22.26
N VAL A 647 -10.54 34.43 -22.34
CA VAL A 647 -10.36 33.04 -21.90
C VAL A 647 -10.80 32.09 -23.01
N PHE A 648 -10.03 31.04 -23.27
CA PHE A 648 -10.50 29.88 -24.01
C PHE A 648 -11.03 28.85 -23.00
N ALA A 649 -12.36 28.74 -22.94
CA ALA A 649 -13.09 27.94 -21.98
C ALA A 649 -13.32 26.52 -22.50
N ASN A 650 -13.41 25.56 -21.57
CA ASN A 650 -13.60 24.13 -21.84
C ASN A 650 -12.62 23.52 -22.87
N PRO A 651 -11.30 23.86 -22.85
CA PRO A 651 -10.38 23.31 -23.82
C PRO A 651 -10.15 21.80 -23.58
N PRO A 652 -9.97 21.00 -24.65
CA PRO A 652 -9.75 19.56 -24.52
C PRO A 652 -8.41 19.22 -23.83
N ASP A 653 -7.45 20.14 -23.83
CA ASP A 653 -6.08 20.00 -23.31
C ASP A 653 -5.86 20.81 -22.01
N LEU A 654 -6.92 21.09 -21.25
CA LEU A 654 -6.83 21.86 -20.00
C LEU A 654 -5.79 21.28 -19.03
N SER A 655 -5.66 19.96 -18.95
CA SER A 655 -4.67 19.28 -18.10
C SER A 655 -3.24 19.59 -18.52
N TYR A 656 -2.97 19.64 -19.83
CA TYR A 656 -1.70 20.10 -20.36
C TYR A 656 -1.44 21.56 -19.96
N ALA A 657 -2.40 22.46 -20.25
CA ALA A 657 -2.29 23.89 -19.97
C ALA A 657 -2.03 24.20 -18.48
N LYS A 658 -2.64 23.44 -17.56
CA LYS A 658 -2.43 23.57 -16.11
C LYS A 658 -0.96 23.40 -15.68
N GLN A 659 -0.17 22.66 -16.48
CA GLN A 659 1.24 22.41 -16.19
C GLN A 659 2.18 23.29 -17.02
N SER A 660 1.89 23.48 -18.32
CA SER A 660 2.72 24.27 -19.23
C SER A 660 2.52 25.78 -19.06
N HIS A 661 1.27 26.23 -18.82
CA HIS A 661 0.88 27.64 -18.72
C HIS A 661 0.15 27.97 -17.40
N PRO A 662 0.71 27.62 -16.23
CA PRO A 662 -0.02 27.69 -14.95
C PRO A 662 -0.43 29.11 -14.54
N ALA A 663 0.23 30.14 -15.07
CA ALA A 663 -0.10 31.54 -14.81
C ALA A 663 -1.36 32.02 -15.56
N LEU A 664 -1.74 31.31 -16.63
CA LEU A 664 -2.85 31.68 -17.52
C LEU A 664 -4.14 30.95 -17.17
N ILE A 665 -4.16 30.09 -16.15
CA ILE A 665 -5.33 29.28 -15.81
C ILE A 665 -6.40 30.14 -15.12
N ASP A 666 -7.58 30.23 -15.75
CA ASP A 666 -8.77 30.77 -15.13
C ASP A 666 -9.50 29.68 -14.34
N LYS A 667 -9.32 29.72 -13.01
CA LYS A 667 -9.94 28.76 -12.08
C LYS A 667 -11.47 28.83 -12.08
N GLN A 668 -12.07 29.94 -12.48
CA GLN A 668 -13.52 30.12 -12.43
C GLN A 668 -14.25 29.53 -13.64
N ARG A 669 -13.58 29.49 -14.79
CA ARG A 669 -14.19 29.15 -16.09
C ARG A 669 -13.62 27.89 -16.73
N ALA A 670 -12.87 27.08 -15.96
CA ALA A 670 -12.24 25.84 -16.43
C ALA A 670 -11.53 26.01 -17.78
N GLY A 671 -10.68 27.04 -17.87
CA GLY A 671 -10.00 27.41 -19.11
C GLY A 671 -8.67 28.11 -18.85
N TYR A 672 -8.05 28.60 -19.90
CA TYR A 672 -6.85 29.43 -19.82
C TYR A 672 -7.00 30.70 -20.67
N GLY A 673 -6.30 31.76 -20.28
CA GLY A 673 -6.57 33.08 -20.82
C GLY A 673 -5.53 34.13 -20.46
N VAL A 674 -5.73 35.33 -21.00
CA VAL A 674 -5.00 36.54 -20.68
C VAL A 674 -5.97 37.59 -20.17
N TRP A 675 -5.56 38.37 -19.17
CA TRP A 675 -6.41 39.38 -18.56
C TRP A 675 -5.58 40.52 -17.97
N THR A 676 -6.20 41.69 -17.84
CA THR A 676 -5.61 42.82 -17.11
C THR A 676 -5.70 42.62 -15.60
N TYR A 677 -4.96 43.41 -14.84
CA TYR A 677 -4.85 43.24 -13.39
C TYR A 677 -6.21 43.34 -12.66
N GLY A 678 -7.08 44.26 -13.05
CA GLY A 678 -8.41 44.42 -12.44
C GLY A 678 -9.38 43.28 -12.73
N ALA A 679 -9.14 42.54 -13.83
CA ALA A 679 -10.00 41.44 -14.27
C ALA A 679 -9.63 40.06 -13.71
N ARG A 680 -8.57 39.96 -12.91
CA ARG A 680 -8.06 38.67 -12.37
C ARG A 680 -9.13 37.87 -11.60
N ASN A 681 -9.99 38.57 -10.86
CA ASN A 681 -10.97 37.97 -9.96
C ASN A 681 -12.38 37.85 -10.57
N TRP A 682 -12.58 38.30 -11.80
CA TRP A 682 -13.84 38.12 -12.52
C TRP A 682 -14.11 36.67 -12.81
#